data_AF-A0A9P5PTQ6-F1
#
_entry.id   AF-A0A9P5PTQ6-F1
#
_cell.length_a   1.000
_cell.length_b   1.000
_cell.length_c   1.000
_cell.angle_alpha   90.00
_cell.angle_beta   90.00
_cell.angle_gamma   90.00
#
_symmetry.space_group_name_H-M   'P 1'
#
loop_
_entity.id
_entity.type
_entity.pdbx_description
1 polymer ?
#
loop_
_entity_poly.entity_id
_entity_poly.type
_entity_poly.pdbx_seq_one_letter_code
_entity_poly.pdbx_strand_id
1 'polypeptide(L)'
;MAAAPRRGIKPKIKPPKKHGPDVSIEQTWTSLSKNIREILNHNASNLSFEENHRYAYHMVLYKNGDILYRGMKEIVVENLDKLAKERIISVFPTTHSGDLTQRSQENELLLKSLKNVWDDHTSNMMKLGQILKYMDRIYTKTAEVPETWEAGLDLFLKRIICSPIKDHLFSAILNQIQYEREGHTINRSAVKGCVDVLLSLDSVEDNARTVYQQDLEPVLLRESEAFYKSHGTTLLETCDTPEYLSKVESRFESEESRTHHYLSRKTGEPLLRILQDHLLTAHLDAVIAMSNSGLDMLIDMDKFEDLARLYRLFNMVPNGLPCLKRTLKSSIIRRGREINHTSLGIETGFGENEGTVKDPGAAQKTKDKGKARAPAASQALATALTWVQNLLDLKDKMDTVWKESFDSNPKIEATINESFESVVNSNDKCAEFISLFIDDHLKRGLKGKTDAEVDIVLEKTITVFRYLTEKDVFERYYKNHLAKRLLQSRSVSDDAERGMLAKLKVECGYQFTQKLEGMFHDIKISADTMRSYKDHLAKSSLPLPTIDLSVIVMTATFWPMTHSSSPCNLPQQLLDTTKPFEQFYLARHTGRRLAWQPSLGNADVRVAFKSKYHDLNVATFALVILLLFDKLDDEEFLTYEEIQQATSLEHADLQRHLQSLACAKFKVLKKHPPSRDVQTDDAFSFNSSFTASLQKIKISTISSKVETGEELKETQDRIDEERKHQTEACIVRIMKDRKHMSHNDLVNEVTRLLANRFQPNPLIIKKRIEGLIEREYLERCEDRKSYNYLA
;
A
#
# COMPACT_ATOMS: atom_id res chain seq x y z
N MET A 1 -40.12 63.97 -100.40
CA MET A 1 -41.41 63.32 -100.68
C MET A 1 -41.55 62.09 -99.79
N ALA A 2 -42.72 61.97 -99.15
CA ALA A 2 -43.40 60.77 -98.67
C ALA A 2 -42.79 59.85 -97.57
N ALA A 3 -43.56 59.80 -96.47
CA ALA A 3 -43.90 58.66 -95.60
C ALA A 3 -42.92 58.17 -94.51
N ALA A 4 -43.17 58.65 -93.29
CA ALA A 4 -42.80 57.98 -92.03
C ALA A 4 -43.88 56.97 -91.61
N PRO A 5 -43.53 55.75 -91.14
CA PRO A 5 -44.50 54.82 -90.58
C PRO A 5 -44.70 55.01 -89.07
N ARG A 6 -45.94 54.76 -88.66
CA ARG A 6 -46.55 54.90 -87.33
C ARG A 6 -45.83 54.07 -86.25
N ARG A 7 -45.50 54.70 -85.11
CA ARG A 7 -45.23 54.00 -83.84
C ARG A 7 -46.51 53.92 -83.02
N GLY A 8 -46.90 52.69 -82.66
CA GLY A 8 -48.09 52.36 -81.90
C GLY A 8 -48.12 52.99 -80.50
N ILE A 9 -49.34 53.36 -80.10
CA ILE A 9 -49.72 53.93 -78.80
C ILE A 9 -49.55 52.84 -77.73
N LYS A 10 -48.71 53.09 -76.71
CA LYS A 10 -48.66 52.27 -75.49
C LYS A 10 -50.00 52.40 -74.73
N PRO A 11 -50.63 51.31 -74.25
CA PRO A 11 -51.86 51.41 -73.50
C PRO A 11 -51.63 52.14 -72.16
N LYS A 12 -52.39 53.21 -71.91
CA LYS A 12 -52.47 53.86 -70.59
C LYS A 12 -53.17 52.92 -69.61
N ILE A 13 -52.41 52.29 -68.71
CA ILE A 13 -52.94 51.60 -67.55
C ILE A 13 -53.59 52.66 -66.65
N LYS A 14 -54.91 52.54 -66.39
CA LYS A 14 -55.60 53.39 -65.42
C LYS A 14 -54.97 53.18 -64.03
N PRO A 15 -54.81 54.24 -63.21
CA PRO A 15 -54.39 54.05 -61.83
C PRO A 15 -55.39 53.11 -61.13
N PRO A 16 -54.92 52.14 -60.32
CA PRO A 16 -55.81 51.25 -59.61
C PRO A 16 -56.73 52.08 -58.70
N LYS A 17 -58.04 51.82 -58.75
CA LYS A 17 -58.99 52.35 -57.77
C LYS A 17 -58.49 51.95 -56.38
N LYS A 18 -58.32 52.90 -55.46
CA LYS A 18 -58.12 52.62 -54.04
C LYS A 18 -59.33 51.81 -53.56
N HIS A 19 -59.17 50.51 -53.34
CA HIS A 19 -60.05 49.77 -52.43
C HIS A 19 -59.65 50.19 -51.02
N GLY A 20 -60.32 51.23 -50.49
CA GLY A 20 -60.43 51.40 -49.05
C GLY A 20 -61.45 50.37 -48.53
N PRO A 21 -61.26 49.80 -47.34
CA PRO A 21 -62.24 48.91 -46.74
C PRO A 21 -63.44 49.71 -46.24
N ASP A 22 -64.65 49.18 -46.40
CA ASP A 22 -65.91 49.72 -45.85
C ASP A 22 -66.05 49.48 -44.32
N VAL A 23 -64.94 49.25 -43.61
CA VAL A 23 -64.92 48.88 -42.19
C VAL A 23 -63.98 49.82 -41.43
N SER A 24 -64.49 50.46 -40.38
CA SER A 24 -63.69 51.32 -39.51
C SER A 24 -62.57 50.51 -38.83
N ILE A 25 -61.36 51.05 -38.84
CA ILE A 25 -60.16 50.41 -38.28
C ILE A 25 -60.31 50.21 -36.76
N GLU A 26 -60.99 51.15 -36.09
CA GLU A 26 -61.29 51.07 -34.65
C GLU A 26 -62.30 49.96 -34.32
N GLN A 27 -63.30 49.75 -35.19
CA GLN A 27 -64.23 48.63 -35.05
C GLN A 27 -63.54 47.28 -35.28
N THR A 28 -62.60 47.23 -36.23
CA THR A 28 -61.79 46.03 -36.52
C THR A 28 -60.91 45.65 -35.31
N TRP A 29 -60.25 46.63 -34.68
CA TRP A 29 -59.49 46.41 -33.45
C TRP A 29 -60.38 46.05 -32.26
N THR A 30 -61.54 46.69 -32.12
CA THR A 30 -62.48 46.39 -31.02
C THR A 30 -62.96 44.94 -31.11
N SER A 31 -63.35 44.47 -32.29
CA SER A 31 -63.72 43.08 -32.52
C SER A 31 -62.56 42.12 -32.30
N LEU A 32 -61.36 42.44 -32.82
CA LEU A 32 -60.18 41.60 -32.64
C LEU A 32 -59.74 41.52 -31.17
N SER A 33 -59.77 42.63 -30.43
CA SER A 33 -59.43 42.67 -28.99
C SER A 33 -60.40 41.86 -28.15
N LYS A 34 -61.71 41.88 -28.47
CA LYS A 34 -62.72 41.03 -27.82
C LYS A 34 -62.43 39.56 -28.10
N ASN A 35 -62.13 39.21 -29.35
CA ASN A 35 -61.82 37.83 -29.75
C ASN A 35 -60.52 37.34 -29.10
N ILE A 36 -59.49 38.17 -28.98
CA ILE A 36 -58.24 37.86 -28.25
C ILE A 36 -58.54 37.60 -26.76
N ARG A 37 -59.39 38.40 -26.11
CA ARG A 37 -59.82 38.15 -24.72
C ARG A 37 -60.60 36.84 -24.57
N GLU A 38 -61.46 36.50 -25.52
CA GLU A 38 -62.19 35.23 -25.52
C GLU A 38 -61.25 34.02 -25.73
N ILE A 39 -60.21 34.16 -26.56
CA ILE A 39 -59.16 33.15 -26.73
C ILE A 39 -58.38 32.94 -25.42
N LEU A 40 -58.01 34.01 -24.73
CA LEU A 40 -57.32 33.95 -23.43
C LEU A 40 -58.18 33.36 -22.30
N ASN A 41 -59.51 33.40 -22.42
CA ASN A 41 -60.46 32.77 -21.49
C ASN A 41 -60.87 31.34 -21.91
N HIS A 42 -60.14 30.68 -22.81
CA HIS A 42 -60.43 29.33 -23.33
C HIS A 42 -61.73 29.18 -24.13
N ASN A 43 -62.35 30.28 -24.57
CA ASN A 43 -63.60 30.28 -25.36
C ASN A 43 -63.34 30.34 -26.88
N ALA A 44 -62.18 29.85 -27.33
CA ALA A 44 -61.74 29.94 -28.72
C ALA A 44 -62.57 29.12 -29.72
N SER A 45 -63.30 28.09 -29.26
CA SER A 45 -64.08 27.17 -30.11
C SER A 45 -65.23 27.85 -30.87
N ASN A 46 -65.68 29.02 -30.40
CA ASN A 46 -66.79 29.76 -30.98
C ASN A 46 -66.33 30.84 -31.99
N LEU A 47 -65.02 30.94 -32.26
CA LEU A 47 -64.42 32.01 -33.05
C LEU A 47 -63.83 31.47 -34.36
N SER A 48 -64.02 32.20 -35.46
CA SER A 48 -63.42 31.86 -36.76
C SER A 48 -61.94 32.29 -36.80
N PHE A 49 -61.03 31.31 -36.93
CA PHE A 49 -59.60 31.57 -37.09
C PHE A 49 -59.30 32.45 -38.32
N GLU A 50 -59.96 32.17 -39.44
CA GLU A 50 -59.75 32.89 -40.69
C GLU A 50 -60.19 34.36 -40.57
N GLU A 51 -61.28 34.62 -39.85
CA GLU A 51 -61.79 35.98 -39.63
C GLU A 51 -60.82 36.80 -38.76
N ASN A 52 -60.34 36.20 -37.66
CA ASN A 52 -59.36 36.82 -36.76
C ASN A 52 -58.03 37.11 -37.47
N HIS A 53 -57.53 36.17 -38.28
CA HIS A 53 -56.33 36.37 -39.08
C HIS A 53 -56.54 37.46 -40.15
N ARG A 54 -57.71 37.53 -40.79
CA ARG A 54 -58.05 38.60 -41.76
C ARG A 54 -58.10 39.98 -41.08
N TYR A 55 -58.65 40.09 -39.88
CA TYR A 55 -58.63 41.34 -39.11
C TYR A 55 -57.20 41.80 -38.80
N ALA A 56 -56.35 40.89 -38.31
CA ALA A 56 -54.93 41.19 -38.08
C ALA A 56 -54.19 41.56 -39.37
N TYR A 57 -54.44 40.83 -40.47
CA TYR A 57 -53.87 41.09 -41.79
C TYR A 57 -54.23 42.49 -42.30
N HIS A 58 -55.51 42.88 -42.24
CA HIS A 58 -55.95 44.20 -42.66
C HIS A 58 -55.31 45.31 -41.82
N MET A 59 -55.23 45.15 -40.50
CA MET A 59 -54.61 46.15 -39.63
C MET A 59 -53.14 46.42 -39.97
N VAL A 60 -52.36 45.36 -40.24
CA VAL A 60 -50.95 45.49 -40.66
C VAL A 60 -50.84 46.05 -42.08
N LEU A 61 -51.69 45.62 -43.01
CA LEU A 61 -51.70 46.11 -44.41
C LEU A 61 -51.96 47.63 -44.49
N TYR A 62 -52.84 48.15 -43.63
CA TYR A 62 -53.16 49.58 -43.56
C TYR A 62 -52.20 50.39 -42.66
N LYS A 63 -50.99 49.89 -42.39
CA LYS A 63 -49.93 50.54 -41.59
C LYS A 63 -50.27 50.79 -40.11
N ASN A 64 -51.22 50.06 -39.52
CA ASN A 64 -51.59 50.16 -38.10
C ASN A 64 -51.01 49.02 -37.24
N GLY A 65 -49.82 48.52 -37.59
CA GLY A 65 -49.14 47.45 -36.87
C GLY A 65 -48.75 47.83 -35.43
N ASP A 66 -48.45 49.10 -35.15
CA ASP A 66 -48.10 49.59 -33.80
C ASP A 66 -49.26 49.48 -32.81
N ILE A 67 -50.46 49.88 -33.24
CA ILE A 67 -51.68 49.80 -32.43
C ILE A 67 -52.01 48.34 -32.11
N LEU A 68 -51.89 47.46 -33.12
CA LEU A 68 -52.11 46.02 -32.95
C LEU A 68 -51.11 45.40 -31.97
N TYR A 69 -49.82 45.73 -32.09
CA TYR A 69 -48.76 45.18 -31.23
C TYR A 69 -48.86 45.69 -29.79
N ARG A 70 -49.07 47.00 -29.58
CA ARG A 70 -49.26 47.58 -28.24
C ARG A 70 -50.52 47.05 -27.57
N GLY A 71 -51.62 47.02 -28.31
CA GLY A 71 -52.89 46.51 -27.81
C GLY A 71 -52.85 45.01 -27.48
N MET A 72 -52.11 44.20 -28.25
CA MET A 72 -51.85 42.81 -27.90
C MET A 72 -51.10 42.70 -26.57
N LYS A 73 -50.02 43.47 -26.39
CA LYS A 73 -49.26 43.48 -25.12
C LYS A 73 -50.12 43.86 -23.92
N GLU A 74 -50.96 44.89 -24.05
CA GLU A 74 -51.87 45.33 -23.00
C GLU A 74 -52.84 44.22 -22.57
N ILE A 75 -53.50 43.55 -23.53
CA ILE A 75 -54.45 42.48 -23.24
C ILE A 75 -53.75 41.28 -22.58
N VAL A 76 -52.53 40.95 -23.01
CA VAL A 76 -51.74 39.87 -22.40
C VAL A 76 -51.33 40.23 -20.96
N VAL A 77 -50.95 41.48 -20.69
CA VAL A 77 -50.64 41.97 -19.33
C VAL A 77 -51.86 41.92 -18.43
N GLU A 78 -53.02 42.41 -18.89
CA GLU A 78 -54.30 42.34 -18.14
C GLU A 78 -54.62 40.90 -17.72
N ASN A 79 -54.43 39.94 -18.63
CA ASN A 79 -54.69 38.53 -18.35
C ASN A 79 -53.67 37.92 -17.37
N LEU A 80 -52.38 38.24 -17.51
CA LEU A 80 -51.34 37.77 -16.60
C LEU A 80 -51.55 38.31 -15.18
N ASP A 81 -51.87 39.59 -15.02
CA ASP A 81 -52.14 40.20 -13.71
C ASP A 81 -53.37 39.59 -13.04
N LYS A 82 -54.40 39.25 -13.82
CA LYS A 82 -55.58 38.52 -13.34
C LYS A 82 -55.21 37.12 -12.85
N LEU A 83 -54.49 36.34 -13.67
CA LEU A 83 -54.08 34.98 -13.34
C LEU A 83 -53.13 34.94 -12.13
N ALA A 84 -52.23 35.92 -12.01
CA ALA A 84 -51.33 36.06 -10.86
C ALA A 84 -52.11 36.22 -9.56
N LYS A 85 -53.11 37.11 -9.52
CA LYS A 85 -53.93 37.36 -8.33
C LYS A 85 -54.82 36.18 -7.98
N GLU A 86 -55.51 35.60 -8.97
CA GLU A 86 -56.51 34.55 -8.74
C GLU A 86 -55.87 33.19 -8.41
N ARG A 87 -54.75 32.84 -9.05
CA ARG A 87 -54.19 31.46 -9.01
C ARG A 87 -52.85 31.32 -8.31
N ILE A 88 -52.05 32.39 -8.20
CA ILE A 88 -50.71 32.31 -7.61
C ILE A 88 -50.71 32.93 -6.21
N ILE A 89 -51.14 34.18 -6.09
CA ILE A 89 -51.12 34.93 -4.82
C ILE A 89 -52.10 34.33 -3.80
N SER A 90 -53.23 33.78 -4.25
CA SER A 90 -54.19 33.08 -3.39
C SER A 90 -53.65 31.80 -2.75
N VAL A 91 -52.56 31.24 -3.29
CA VAL A 91 -51.95 29.97 -2.88
C VAL A 91 -50.61 30.20 -2.17
N PHE A 92 -50.31 31.45 -1.78
CA PHE A 92 -49.11 31.72 -0.99
C PHE A 92 -49.17 30.97 0.35
N PRO A 93 -48.06 30.35 0.79
CA PRO A 93 -48.00 29.67 2.08
C PRO A 93 -48.41 30.63 3.19
N THR A 94 -49.52 30.35 3.88
CA THR A 94 -50.07 31.19 4.95
C THR A 94 -49.64 30.71 6.34
N THR A 95 -48.96 29.58 6.42
CA THR A 95 -48.84 28.81 7.66
C THR A 95 -47.44 28.94 8.28
N HIS A 96 -47.38 29.54 9.48
CA HIS A 96 -46.22 29.50 10.39
C HIS A 96 -46.19 28.21 11.25
N SER A 97 -46.99 27.20 10.92
CA SER A 97 -47.08 25.94 11.66
C SER A 97 -45.83 25.07 11.44
N GLY A 98 -45.33 24.45 12.51
CA GLY A 98 -44.08 23.67 12.52
C GLY A 98 -44.13 22.32 11.79
N ASP A 99 -45.24 21.94 11.17
CA ASP A 99 -45.38 20.65 10.47
C ASP A 99 -44.76 20.68 9.07
N LEU A 100 -43.61 20.02 8.92
CA LEU A 100 -42.83 19.91 7.66
C LEU A 100 -43.67 19.37 6.48
N THR A 101 -44.59 18.43 6.75
CA THR A 101 -45.46 17.82 5.73
C THR A 101 -46.45 18.82 5.14
N GLN A 102 -47.07 19.66 5.98
CA GLN A 102 -48.05 20.66 5.52
C GLN A 102 -47.36 21.73 4.66
N ARG A 103 -46.20 22.19 5.12
CA ARG A 103 -45.36 23.14 4.37
C ARG A 103 -44.93 22.58 3.01
N SER A 104 -44.61 21.29 2.94
CA SER A 104 -44.31 20.63 1.66
C SER A 104 -45.53 20.60 0.72
N GLN A 105 -46.72 20.28 1.22
CA GLN A 105 -47.94 20.27 0.41
C GLN A 105 -48.30 21.66 -0.13
N GLU A 106 -48.19 22.71 0.70
CA GLU A 106 -48.41 24.10 0.27
C GLU A 106 -47.42 24.53 -0.82
N ASN A 107 -46.14 24.19 -0.65
CA ASN A 107 -45.12 24.44 -1.65
C ASN A 107 -45.43 23.69 -2.96
N GLU A 108 -45.84 22.42 -2.89
CA GLU A 108 -46.23 21.65 -4.09
C GLU A 108 -47.42 22.28 -4.83
N LEU A 109 -48.43 22.74 -4.10
CA LEU A 109 -49.59 23.42 -4.67
C LEU A 109 -49.19 24.70 -5.39
N LEU A 110 -48.31 25.52 -4.78
CA LEU A 110 -47.78 26.72 -5.41
C LEU A 110 -47.04 26.40 -6.72
N LEU A 111 -46.17 25.38 -6.71
CA LEU A 111 -45.41 24.96 -7.89
C LEU A 111 -46.35 24.47 -9.02
N LYS A 112 -47.36 23.66 -8.71
CA LYS A 112 -48.36 23.21 -9.69
C LYS A 112 -49.16 24.38 -10.24
N SER A 113 -49.60 25.30 -9.40
CA SER A 113 -50.36 26.48 -9.81
C SER A 113 -49.55 27.35 -10.78
N LEU A 114 -48.27 27.59 -10.48
CA LEU A 114 -47.39 28.34 -11.38
C LEU A 114 -47.21 27.63 -12.72
N LYS A 115 -46.94 26.32 -12.71
CA LYS A 115 -46.79 25.52 -13.92
C LYS A 115 -48.06 25.54 -14.78
N ASN A 116 -49.23 25.42 -14.17
CA ASN A 116 -50.51 25.52 -14.88
C ASN A 116 -50.70 26.91 -15.53
N VAL A 117 -50.33 27.99 -14.84
CA VAL A 117 -50.39 29.35 -15.40
C VAL A 117 -49.42 29.51 -16.58
N TRP A 118 -48.24 28.89 -16.50
CA TRP A 118 -47.29 28.87 -17.61
C TRP A 118 -47.79 28.08 -18.82
N ASP A 119 -48.35 26.89 -18.61
CA ASP A 119 -48.88 26.04 -19.70
C ASP A 119 -50.07 26.71 -20.38
N ASP A 120 -50.93 27.38 -19.61
CA ASP A 120 -52.02 28.21 -20.12
C ASP A 120 -51.47 29.38 -20.95
N HIS A 121 -50.52 30.13 -20.41
CA HIS A 121 -49.89 31.27 -21.10
C HIS A 121 -49.22 30.86 -22.41
N THR A 122 -48.36 29.84 -22.39
CA THR A 122 -47.65 29.36 -23.59
C THR A 122 -48.60 28.81 -24.64
N SER A 123 -49.64 28.04 -24.26
CA SER A 123 -50.69 27.58 -25.17
C SER A 123 -51.41 28.75 -25.84
N ASN A 124 -51.74 29.79 -25.08
CA ASN A 124 -52.40 30.97 -25.62
C ASN A 124 -51.47 31.82 -26.50
N MET A 125 -50.19 31.93 -26.15
CA MET A 125 -49.19 32.61 -26.99
C MET A 125 -48.98 31.89 -28.31
N MET A 126 -48.98 30.55 -28.35
CA MET A 126 -48.92 29.80 -29.60
C MET A 126 -50.13 30.10 -30.50
N LYS A 127 -51.35 30.12 -29.93
CA LYS A 127 -52.57 30.46 -30.67
C LYS A 127 -52.53 31.89 -31.19
N LEU A 128 -52.09 32.86 -30.36
CA LEU A 128 -51.97 34.26 -30.77
C LEU A 128 -50.90 34.46 -31.84
N GLY A 129 -49.76 33.77 -31.75
CA GLY A 129 -48.73 33.78 -32.79
C GLY A 129 -49.25 33.26 -34.15
N GLN A 130 -50.13 32.25 -34.17
CA GLN A 130 -50.75 31.80 -35.42
C GLN A 130 -51.73 32.83 -36.00
N ILE A 131 -52.51 33.50 -35.15
CA ILE A 131 -53.46 34.54 -35.58
C ILE A 131 -52.72 35.80 -36.07
N LEU A 132 -51.64 36.16 -35.39
CA LEU A 132 -50.85 37.36 -35.66
C LEU A 132 -49.62 37.08 -36.56
N LYS A 133 -49.57 35.92 -37.21
CA LYS A 133 -48.44 35.47 -38.04
C LYS A 133 -48.00 36.50 -39.10
N TYR A 134 -48.94 37.25 -39.66
CA TYR A 134 -48.63 38.29 -40.62
C TYR A 134 -47.96 39.52 -39.97
N MET A 135 -48.33 39.86 -38.73
CA MET A 135 -47.69 40.88 -37.92
C MET A 135 -46.25 40.48 -37.57
N ASP A 136 -46.04 39.24 -37.12
CA ASP A 136 -44.71 38.70 -36.79
C ASP A 136 -43.79 38.59 -38.02
N ARG A 137 -44.33 38.48 -39.24
CA ARG A 137 -43.52 38.41 -40.45
C ARG A 137 -43.09 39.78 -40.98
N ILE A 138 -43.90 40.82 -40.77
CA ILE A 138 -43.76 42.10 -41.47
C ILE A 138 -43.53 43.25 -40.49
N TYR A 139 -44.40 43.41 -39.49
CA TYR A 139 -44.33 44.56 -38.60
C TYR A 139 -43.15 44.46 -37.64
N THR A 140 -42.98 43.33 -36.96
CA THR A 140 -41.90 43.10 -35.99
C THR A 140 -40.51 43.30 -36.60
N LYS A 141 -40.30 42.85 -37.84
CA LYS A 141 -39.06 43.05 -38.60
C LYS A 141 -38.83 44.49 -39.04
N THR A 142 -39.90 45.21 -39.36
CA THR A 142 -39.80 46.61 -39.80
C THR A 142 -39.61 47.56 -38.62
N ALA A 143 -40.17 47.22 -37.46
CA ALA A 143 -40.12 48.04 -36.24
C ALA A 143 -39.03 47.59 -35.25
N GLU A 144 -38.23 46.57 -35.58
CA GLU A 144 -37.19 45.98 -34.71
C GLU A 144 -37.71 45.61 -33.31
N VAL A 145 -38.94 45.10 -33.23
CA VAL A 145 -39.56 44.65 -31.97
C VAL A 145 -39.65 43.11 -31.91
N PRO A 146 -39.59 42.51 -30.70
CA PRO A 146 -39.69 41.06 -30.54
C PRO A 146 -40.97 40.48 -31.12
N GLU A 147 -40.89 39.24 -31.61
CA GLU A 147 -42.06 38.49 -32.10
C GLU A 147 -43.09 38.28 -30.99
N THR A 148 -44.33 37.96 -31.35
CA THR A 148 -45.42 37.72 -30.38
C THR A 148 -45.03 36.69 -29.32
N TRP A 149 -44.31 35.63 -29.71
CA TRP A 149 -43.80 34.61 -28.79
C TRP A 149 -42.79 35.17 -27.79
N GLU A 150 -41.73 35.83 -28.27
CA GLU A 150 -40.67 36.41 -27.44
C GLU A 150 -41.21 37.52 -26.53
N ALA A 151 -42.11 38.36 -27.04
CA ALA A 151 -42.81 39.36 -26.26
C ALA A 151 -43.66 38.73 -25.14
N GLY A 152 -44.31 37.59 -25.42
CA GLY A 152 -45.06 36.83 -24.43
C GLY A 152 -44.17 36.28 -23.30
N LEU A 153 -42.96 35.82 -23.61
CA LEU A 153 -41.99 35.35 -22.62
C LEU A 153 -41.47 36.50 -21.74
N ASP A 154 -41.10 37.63 -22.35
CA ASP A 154 -40.65 38.84 -21.63
C ASP A 154 -41.74 39.41 -20.70
N LEU A 155 -43.00 39.40 -21.15
CA LEU A 155 -44.14 39.81 -20.32
C LEU A 155 -44.37 38.86 -19.14
N PHE A 156 -44.24 37.55 -19.35
CA PHE A 156 -44.36 36.57 -18.27
C PHE A 156 -43.26 36.77 -17.21
N LEU A 157 -42.02 36.99 -17.66
CA LEU A 157 -40.90 37.27 -16.78
C LEU A 157 -41.16 38.53 -15.93
N LYS A 158 -41.53 39.65 -16.56
CA LYS A 158 -41.71 40.94 -15.89
C LYS A 158 -42.90 40.98 -14.94
N ARG A 159 -43.95 40.20 -15.19
CA ARG A 159 -45.23 40.25 -14.44
C ARG A 159 -45.43 39.09 -13.47
N ILE A 160 -44.94 37.90 -13.79
CA ILE A 160 -45.12 36.70 -12.96
C ILE A 160 -43.84 36.38 -12.19
N ILE A 161 -42.68 36.38 -12.86
CA ILE A 161 -41.38 36.06 -12.22
C ILE A 161 -40.74 37.34 -11.63
N CYS A 162 -41.55 38.11 -10.90
CA CYS A 162 -41.10 39.27 -10.12
C CYS A 162 -41.40 39.07 -8.63
N SER A 163 -40.73 39.84 -7.76
CA SER A 163 -41.07 39.83 -6.33
C SER A 163 -42.51 40.34 -6.14
N PRO A 164 -43.34 39.72 -5.26
CA PRO A 164 -43.00 38.68 -4.26
C PRO A 164 -43.10 37.23 -4.75
N ILE A 165 -43.64 36.97 -5.95
CA ILE A 165 -43.87 35.61 -6.47
C ILE A 165 -42.54 34.86 -6.65
N LYS A 166 -41.51 35.54 -7.19
CA LYS A 166 -40.16 34.99 -7.39
C LYS A 166 -39.56 34.44 -6.08
N ASP A 167 -39.68 35.19 -4.99
CA ASP A 167 -39.08 34.84 -3.70
C ASP A 167 -39.77 33.62 -3.07
N HIS A 168 -41.11 33.56 -3.13
CA HIS A 168 -41.89 32.41 -2.67
C HIS A 168 -41.67 31.18 -3.56
N LEU A 169 -41.54 31.35 -4.87
CA LEU A 169 -41.23 30.27 -5.80
C LEU A 169 -39.88 29.63 -5.50
N PHE A 170 -38.83 30.44 -5.35
CA PHE A 170 -37.50 29.92 -5.04
C PHE A 170 -37.47 29.25 -3.67
N SER A 171 -38.10 29.87 -2.67
CA SER A 171 -38.25 29.27 -1.35
C SER A 171 -38.98 27.92 -1.42
N ALA A 172 -40.05 27.81 -2.22
CA ALA A 172 -40.78 26.56 -2.40
C ALA A 172 -39.93 25.47 -3.06
N ILE A 173 -39.17 25.80 -4.12
CA ILE A 173 -38.25 24.87 -4.78
C ILE A 173 -37.17 24.38 -3.81
N LEU A 174 -36.52 25.31 -3.09
CA LEU A 174 -35.44 24.99 -2.14
C LEU A 174 -35.96 24.14 -0.97
N ASN A 175 -37.14 24.46 -0.42
CA ASN A 175 -37.76 23.68 0.65
C ASN A 175 -38.11 22.25 0.19
N GLN A 176 -38.56 22.07 -1.06
CA GLN A 176 -38.81 20.73 -1.61
C GLN A 176 -37.52 19.91 -1.74
N ILE A 177 -36.44 20.53 -2.20
CA ILE A 177 -35.12 19.89 -2.31
C ILE A 177 -34.60 19.50 -0.91
N GLN A 178 -34.72 20.40 0.07
CA GLN A 178 -34.34 20.15 1.45
C GLN A 178 -35.14 18.99 2.08
N TYR A 179 -36.46 18.98 1.88
CA TYR A 179 -37.34 17.92 2.36
C TYR A 179 -36.99 16.55 1.73
N GLU A 180 -36.61 16.54 0.45
CA GLU A 180 -36.10 15.32 -0.20
C GLU A 180 -34.70 14.91 0.29
N ARG A 181 -33.85 15.86 0.69
CA ARG A 181 -32.53 15.58 1.32
C ARG A 181 -32.66 14.94 2.70
N GLU A 182 -33.71 15.30 3.43
CA GLU A 182 -34.06 14.70 4.72
C GLU A 182 -34.63 13.28 4.60
N GLY A 183 -34.90 12.81 3.37
CA GLY A 183 -35.34 11.44 3.07
C GLY A 183 -36.83 11.31 2.80
N HIS A 184 -37.57 12.41 2.72
CA HIS A 184 -38.99 12.40 2.40
C HIS A 184 -39.22 12.36 0.88
N THR A 185 -40.38 11.84 0.47
CA THR A 185 -40.78 11.81 -0.95
C THR A 185 -41.42 13.12 -1.37
N ILE A 186 -41.06 13.59 -2.56
CA ILE A 186 -41.61 14.82 -3.16
C ILE A 186 -42.17 14.56 -4.54
N ASN A 187 -43.05 15.45 -4.99
CA ASN A 187 -43.50 15.44 -6.37
C ASN A 187 -42.44 16.06 -7.30
N ARG A 188 -41.49 15.24 -7.74
CA ARG A 188 -40.40 15.65 -8.66
C ARG A 188 -40.90 16.32 -9.93
N SER A 189 -42.10 15.97 -10.42
CA SER A 189 -42.68 16.57 -11.63
C SER A 189 -43.08 18.03 -11.45
N ALA A 190 -43.53 18.41 -10.25
CA ALA A 190 -43.90 19.80 -9.95
C ALA A 190 -42.65 20.70 -9.89
N VAL A 191 -41.58 20.22 -9.25
CA VAL A 191 -40.28 20.93 -9.19
C VAL A 191 -39.69 21.03 -10.60
N LYS A 192 -39.63 19.92 -11.34
CA LYS A 192 -39.17 19.90 -12.72
C LYS A 192 -39.94 20.89 -13.60
N GLY A 193 -41.27 20.88 -13.51
CA GLY A 193 -42.12 21.78 -14.27
C GLY A 193 -41.75 23.25 -14.07
N CYS A 194 -41.47 23.66 -12.83
CA CYS A 194 -41.04 25.03 -12.54
C CYS A 194 -39.60 25.33 -12.96
N VAL A 195 -38.68 24.37 -12.80
CA VAL A 195 -37.29 24.51 -13.28
C VAL A 195 -37.24 24.64 -14.79
N ASP A 196 -38.04 23.85 -15.52
CA ASP A 196 -38.17 23.94 -16.99
C ASP A 196 -38.68 25.33 -17.42
N VAL A 197 -39.61 25.93 -16.66
CA VAL A 197 -40.06 27.32 -16.90
C VAL A 197 -38.90 28.29 -16.74
N LEU A 198 -38.13 28.21 -15.65
CA LEU A 198 -36.99 29.10 -15.39
C LEU A 198 -35.84 28.91 -16.39
N LEU A 199 -35.71 27.71 -16.98
CA LEU A 199 -34.74 27.42 -18.04
C LEU A 199 -35.21 27.92 -19.42
N SER A 200 -36.52 28.06 -19.62
CA SER A 200 -37.10 28.57 -20.88
C SER A 200 -37.16 30.11 -20.96
N LEU A 201 -36.88 30.79 -19.86
CA LEU A 201 -36.88 32.25 -19.76
C LEU A 201 -35.44 32.78 -19.76
N ASP A 202 -35.14 33.67 -20.70
CA ASP A 202 -33.87 34.39 -20.75
C ASP A 202 -33.90 35.63 -19.84
N SER A 203 -32.73 35.99 -19.33
CA SER A 203 -32.53 37.20 -18.53
C SER A 203 -32.72 38.48 -19.36
N VAL A 204 -33.36 39.50 -18.77
CA VAL A 204 -33.55 40.82 -19.40
C VAL A 204 -32.22 41.56 -19.64
N GLU A 205 -31.20 41.25 -18.84
CA GLU A 205 -29.93 41.99 -18.81
C GLU A 205 -28.85 41.33 -19.67
N ASP A 206 -28.92 40.01 -19.86
CA ASP A 206 -27.94 39.22 -20.60
C ASP A 206 -28.64 38.06 -21.33
N ASN A 207 -28.92 38.24 -22.63
CA ASN A 207 -29.54 37.23 -23.50
C ASN A 207 -28.74 35.90 -23.59
N ALA A 208 -27.59 35.79 -22.93
CA ALA A 208 -26.78 34.59 -22.85
C ALA A 208 -27.11 33.68 -21.65
N ARG A 209 -27.86 34.16 -20.64
CA ARG A 209 -28.15 33.40 -19.40
C ARG A 209 -29.65 33.30 -19.14
N THR A 210 -30.07 32.13 -18.67
CA THR A 210 -31.46 31.92 -18.26
C THR A 210 -31.68 32.43 -16.84
N VAL A 211 -32.94 32.70 -16.49
CA VAL A 211 -33.35 33.10 -15.13
C VAL A 211 -32.89 32.07 -14.11
N TYR A 212 -32.94 30.79 -14.45
CA TYR A 212 -32.40 29.72 -13.61
C TYR A 212 -30.93 29.97 -13.22
N GLN A 213 -30.07 30.28 -14.19
CA GLN A 213 -28.63 30.43 -13.96
C GLN A 213 -28.26 31.71 -13.23
N GLN A 214 -29.00 32.79 -13.48
CA GLN A 214 -28.74 34.08 -12.85
C GLN A 214 -29.27 34.12 -11.40
N ASP A 215 -30.46 33.59 -11.18
CA ASP A 215 -31.22 33.87 -9.95
C ASP A 215 -31.40 32.66 -9.03
N LEU A 216 -31.68 31.46 -9.56
CA LEU A 216 -31.96 30.27 -8.73
C LEU A 216 -30.69 29.47 -8.40
N GLU A 217 -29.84 29.22 -9.39
CA GLU A 217 -28.64 28.38 -9.27
C GLU A 217 -27.68 28.88 -8.18
N PRO A 218 -27.33 30.19 -8.07
CA PRO A 218 -26.44 30.67 -7.01
C PRO A 218 -27.02 30.51 -5.59
N VAL A 219 -28.35 30.62 -5.45
CA VAL A 219 -29.04 30.44 -4.16
C VAL A 219 -29.06 28.96 -3.79
N LEU A 220 -29.38 28.08 -4.75
CA LEU A 220 -29.38 26.64 -4.58
C LEU A 220 -28.00 26.13 -4.14
N LEU A 221 -26.93 26.56 -4.80
CA LEU A 221 -25.57 26.13 -4.47
C LEU A 221 -25.17 26.57 -3.06
N ARG A 222 -25.48 27.81 -2.67
CA ARG A 222 -25.20 28.33 -1.33
C ARG A 222 -25.96 27.59 -0.22
N GLU A 223 -27.26 27.32 -0.40
CA GLU A 223 -28.03 26.53 0.57
C GLU A 223 -27.54 25.06 0.64
N SER A 224 -27.13 24.50 -0.50
CA SER A 224 -26.55 23.15 -0.55
C SER A 224 -25.21 23.07 0.16
N GLU A 225 -24.36 24.07 0.00
CA GLU A 225 -23.08 24.18 0.70
C GLU A 225 -23.28 24.24 2.22
N ALA A 226 -24.19 25.10 2.68
CA ALA A 226 -24.53 25.20 4.11
C ALA A 226 -25.07 23.87 4.66
N PHE A 227 -25.95 23.21 3.91
CA PHE A 227 -26.51 21.91 4.28
C PHE A 227 -25.43 20.83 4.41
N TYR A 228 -24.60 20.62 3.38
CA TYR A 228 -23.59 19.55 3.39
C TYR A 228 -22.45 19.83 4.38
N LYS A 229 -22.13 21.09 4.65
CA LYS A 229 -21.20 21.46 5.72
C LYS A 229 -21.70 21.06 7.10
N SER A 230 -22.95 21.38 7.42
CA SER A 230 -23.56 20.97 8.69
C SER A 230 -23.72 19.46 8.77
N HIS A 231 -24.20 18.84 7.68
CA HIS A 231 -24.46 17.41 7.61
C HIS A 231 -23.20 16.57 7.74
N GLY A 232 -22.10 16.95 7.09
CA GLY A 232 -20.81 16.27 7.21
C GLY A 232 -20.31 16.20 8.65
N THR A 233 -20.45 17.30 9.40
CA THR A 233 -20.09 17.37 10.82
C THR A 233 -20.98 16.48 11.67
N THR A 234 -22.30 16.53 11.50
CA THR A 234 -23.24 15.66 12.23
C THR A 234 -23.01 14.18 11.93
N LEU A 235 -22.71 13.83 10.68
CA LEU A 235 -22.42 12.44 10.30
C LEU A 235 -21.14 11.93 10.99
N LEU A 236 -20.11 12.76 11.13
CA LEU A 236 -18.89 12.37 11.85
C LEU A 236 -19.13 12.12 13.35
N GLU A 237 -20.02 12.88 13.97
CA GLU A 237 -20.33 12.73 15.40
C GLU A 237 -21.23 11.51 15.69
N THR A 238 -22.08 11.14 14.72
CA THR A 238 -23.13 10.13 14.92
C THR A 238 -22.79 8.75 14.36
N CYS A 239 -21.90 8.67 13.36
CA CYS A 239 -21.62 7.42 12.63
C CYS A 239 -20.20 6.90 12.89
N ASP A 240 -20.05 5.59 12.68
CA ASP A 240 -18.72 4.99 12.51
C ASP A 240 -18.20 5.19 11.07
N THR A 241 -16.95 4.83 10.83
CA THR A 241 -16.32 5.02 9.50
C THR A 241 -17.05 4.27 8.37
N PRO A 242 -17.39 2.97 8.48
CA PRO A 242 -18.19 2.27 7.45
C PRO A 242 -19.53 2.94 7.15
N GLU A 243 -20.29 3.29 8.19
CA GLU A 243 -21.61 3.91 8.04
C GLU A 243 -21.49 5.31 7.45
N TYR A 244 -20.48 6.09 7.86
CA TYR A 244 -20.16 7.38 7.27
C TYR A 244 -19.91 7.26 5.77
N LEU A 245 -19.03 6.34 5.36
CA LEU A 245 -18.68 6.15 3.94
C LEU A 245 -19.90 5.69 3.13
N SER A 246 -20.73 4.79 3.67
CA SER A 246 -21.96 4.33 3.03
C SER A 246 -22.99 5.46 2.86
N LYS A 247 -23.20 6.27 3.91
CA LYS A 247 -24.10 7.43 3.84
C LYS A 247 -23.59 8.47 2.84
N VAL A 248 -22.29 8.75 2.81
CA VAL A 248 -21.68 9.68 1.86
C VAL A 248 -21.87 9.17 0.42
N GLU A 249 -21.59 7.91 0.14
CA GLU A 249 -21.84 7.28 -1.17
C GLU A 249 -23.31 7.45 -1.61
N SER A 250 -24.26 7.13 -0.71
CA SER A 250 -25.70 7.32 -0.97
C SER A 250 -26.08 8.79 -1.21
N ARG A 251 -25.39 9.76 -0.57
CA ARG A 251 -25.62 11.19 -0.82
C ARG A 251 -25.14 11.61 -2.21
N PHE A 252 -24.01 11.10 -2.69
CA PHE A 252 -23.54 11.33 -4.06
C PHE A 252 -24.56 10.81 -5.08
N GLU A 253 -25.02 9.56 -4.93
CA GLU A 253 -26.03 8.96 -5.81
C GLU A 253 -27.37 9.73 -5.78
N SER A 254 -27.80 10.14 -4.59
CA SER A 254 -29.02 10.92 -4.42
C SER A 254 -28.94 12.26 -5.14
N GLU A 255 -27.82 12.97 -5.03
CA GLU A 255 -27.65 14.30 -5.64
C GLU A 255 -27.48 14.23 -7.16
N GLU A 256 -26.79 13.19 -7.66
CA GLU A 256 -26.75 12.88 -9.09
C GLU A 256 -28.16 12.59 -9.63
N SER A 257 -28.94 11.78 -8.92
CA SER A 257 -30.33 11.49 -9.25
C SER A 257 -31.18 12.77 -9.28
N ARG A 258 -31.08 13.65 -8.28
CA ARG A 258 -31.81 14.94 -8.26
C ARG A 258 -31.45 15.81 -9.47
N THR A 259 -30.16 15.90 -9.77
CA THR A 259 -29.67 16.66 -10.91
C THR A 259 -30.24 16.13 -12.22
N HIS A 260 -30.27 14.81 -12.38
CA HIS A 260 -30.80 14.16 -13.58
C HIS A 260 -32.32 14.34 -13.74
N HIS A 261 -33.07 14.32 -12.64
CA HIS A 261 -34.53 14.30 -12.70
C HIS A 261 -35.16 15.69 -12.88
N TYR A 262 -34.66 16.72 -12.19
CA TYR A 262 -35.35 18.02 -12.17
C TYR A 262 -34.47 19.27 -12.09
N LEU A 263 -33.13 19.17 -12.01
CA LEU A 263 -32.24 20.34 -12.10
C LEU A 263 -31.61 20.45 -13.49
N SER A 264 -30.91 21.57 -13.75
CA SER A 264 -30.11 21.71 -14.96
C SER A 264 -28.89 20.79 -14.92
N ARG A 265 -28.53 20.21 -16.08
CA ARG A 265 -27.30 19.42 -16.23
C ARG A 265 -26.04 20.20 -15.88
N LYS A 266 -26.06 21.53 -16.05
CA LYS A 266 -24.93 22.41 -15.72
C LYS A 266 -24.71 22.54 -14.20
N THR A 267 -25.76 22.36 -13.40
CA THR A 267 -25.72 22.45 -11.93
C THR A 267 -25.09 21.22 -11.27
N GLY A 268 -25.04 20.08 -11.97
CA GLY A 268 -24.52 18.83 -11.43
C GLY A 268 -23.06 18.90 -10.99
N GLU A 269 -22.20 19.48 -11.83
CA GLU A 269 -20.78 19.59 -11.55
C GLU A 269 -20.47 20.52 -10.35
N PRO A 270 -21.06 21.73 -10.25
CA PRO A 270 -20.96 22.55 -9.04
C PRO A 270 -21.46 21.85 -7.76
N LEU A 271 -22.58 21.12 -7.82
CA LEU A 271 -23.09 20.37 -6.67
C LEU A 271 -22.15 19.24 -6.27
N LEU A 272 -21.62 18.49 -7.24
CA LEU A 272 -20.66 17.42 -7.00
C LEU A 272 -19.42 17.93 -6.26
N ARG A 273 -18.90 19.11 -6.64
CA ARG A 273 -17.78 19.76 -5.96
C ARG A 273 -18.11 20.12 -4.52
N ILE A 274 -19.32 20.64 -4.25
CA ILE A 274 -19.76 20.94 -2.88
C ILE A 274 -19.74 19.68 -2.01
N LEU A 275 -20.25 18.54 -2.52
CA LEU A 275 -20.19 17.26 -1.79
C LEU A 275 -18.75 16.80 -1.57
N GLN A 276 -17.89 16.89 -2.60
CA GLN A 276 -16.47 16.53 -2.49
C GLN A 276 -15.73 17.39 -1.46
N ASP A 277 -16.00 18.68 -1.40
CA ASP A 277 -15.32 19.60 -0.49
C ASP A 277 -15.77 19.40 0.96
N HIS A 278 -17.08 19.23 1.18
CA HIS A 278 -17.66 19.23 2.52
C HIS A 278 -17.89 17.85 3.13
N LEU A 279 -18.13 16.79 2.33
CA LEU A 279 -18.29 15.43 2.85
C LEU A 279 -17.01 14.60 2.78
N LEU A 280 -16.07 14.94 1.89
CA LEU A 280 -14.80 14.21 1.75
C LEU A 280 -13.64 15.06 2.23
N THR A 281 -13.25 16.09 1.47
CA THR A 281 -12.00 16.86 1.67
C THR A 281 -11.85 17.41 3.09
N ALA A 282 -12.91 17.98 3.66
CA ALA A 282 -12.89 18.52 5.03
C ALA A 282 -12.72 17.45 6.13
N HIS A 283 -13.00 16.18 5.82
CA HIS A 283 -13.16 15.12 6.81
C HIS A 283 -12.25 13.90 6.57
N LEU A 284 -11.39 13.90 5.54
CA LEU A 284 -10.50 12.79 5.19
C LEU A 284 -9.67 12.28 6.39
N ASP A 285 -8.94 13.19 7.06
CA ASP A 285 -8.06 12.83 8.18
C ASP A 285 -8.87 12.36 9.41
N ALA A 286 -10.07 12.93 9.65
CA ALA A 286 -10.91 12.55 10.77
C ALA A 286 -11.50 11.14 10.59
N VAL A 287 -12.02 10.83 9.39
CA VAL A 287 -12.60 9.53 9.06
C VAL A 287 -11.54 8.42 9.12
N ILE A 288 -10.37 8.67 8.54
CA ILE A 288 -9.33 7.63 8.48
C ILE A 288 -8.67 7.35 9.83
N ALA A 289 -8.65 8.35 10.74
CA ALA A 289 -7.98 8.28 12.04
C ALA A 289 -8.91 7.96 13.22
N MET A 290 -10.20 7.66 12.99
CA MET A 290 -11.11 7.28 14.07
C MET A 290 -10.56 6.07 14.85
N SER A 291 -10.39 6.21 16.17
CA SER A 291 -9.67 5.21 16.99
C SER A 291 -10.33 3.83 17.00
N ASN A 292 -11.67 3.77 16.89
CA ASN A 292 -12.43 2.52 17.05
C ASN A 292 -13.03 1.99 15.73
N SER A 293 -12.94 2.73 14.63
CA SER A 293 -13.56 2.36 13.34
C SER A 293 -12.75 2.76 12.11
N GLY A 294 -11.65 3.50 12.27
CA GLY A 294 -10.83 4.01 11.17
C GLY A 294 -10.02 2.92 10.46
N LEU A 295 -9.06 3.35 9.64
CA LEU A 295 -8.33 2.46 8.71
C LEU A 295 -7.74 1.22 9.40
N ASP A 296 -7.16 1.39 10.58
CA ASP A 296 -6.53 0.29 11.30
C ASP A 296 -7.52 -0.81 11.67
N MET A 297 -8.70 -0.45 12.17
CA MET A 297 -9.73 -1.42 12.55
C MET A 297 -10.34 -2.10 11.33
N LEU A 298 -10.50 -1.38 10.21
CA LEU A 298 -10.97 -1.96 8.95
C LEU A 298 -10.00 -3.01 8.42
N ILE A 299 -8.70 -2.75 8.51
CA ILE A 299 -7.65 -3.71 8.17
C ILE A 299 -7.69 -4.89 9.16
N ASP A 300 -7.79 -4.63 10.47
CA ASP A 300 -7.74 -5.70 11.48
C ASP A 300 -8.92 -6.66 11.41
N MET A 301 -10.12 -6.16 11.12
CA MET A 301 -11.34 -6.95 10.98
C MET A 301 -11.57 -7.48 9.55
N ASP A 302 -10.59 -7.33 8.65
CA ASP A 302 -10.65 -7.81 7.26
C ASP A 302 -11.92 -7.33 6.50
N LYS A 303 -12.33 -6.08 6.72
CA LYS A 303 -13.51 -5.47 6.09
C LYS A 303 -13.18 -4.93 4.68
N PHE A 304 -12.94 -5.85 3.74
CA PHE A 304 -12.44 -5.51 2.39
C PHE A 304 -13.40 -4.64 1.57
N GLU A 305 -14.72 -4.82 1.69
CA GLU A 305 -15.72 -4.01 0.98
C GLU A 305 -15.72 -2.55 1.44
N ASP A 306 -15.61 -2.33 2.76
CA ASP A 306 -15.57 -0.98 3.34
C ASP A 306 -14.25 -0.28 3.00
N LEU A 307 -13.14 -1.01 2.96
CA LEU A 307 -11.85 -0.51 2.46
C LEU A 307 -11.91 -0.14 0.97
N ALA A 308 -12.61 -0.93 0.15
CA ALA A 308 -12.84 -0.61 -1.26
C ALA A 308 -13.71 0.64 -1.42
N ARG A 309 -14.75 0.80 -0.60
CA ARG A 309 -15.57 2.03 -0.56
C ARG A 309 -14.73 3.23 -0.15
N LEU A 310 -13.91 3.10 0.89
CA LEU A 310 -12.98 4.14 1.34
C LEU A 310 -12.07 4.57 0.19
N TYR A 311 -11.46 3.61 -0.51
CA TYR A 311 -10.57 3.88 -1.64
C TYR A 311 -11.28 4.57 -2.81
N ARG A 312 -12.46 4.09 -3.22
CA ARG A 312 -13.26 4.72 -4.29
C ARG A 312 -13.58 6.19 -3.96
N LEU A 313 -14.07 6.47 -2.75
CA LEU A 313 -14.41 7.82 -2.31
C LEU A 313 -13.16 8.72 -2.19
N PHE A 314 -12.06 8.21 -1.66
CA PHE A 314 -10.81 8.97 -1.54
C PHE A 314 -10.18 9.27 -2.90
N ASN A 315 -10.43 8.45 -3.92
CA ASN A 315 -9.96 8.70 -5.27
C ASN A 315 -10.76 9.79 -6.01
N MET A 316 -11.95 10.16 -5.51
CA MET A 316 -12.75 11.25 -6.06
C MET A 316 -12.15 12.64 -5.77
N VAL A 317 -11.26 12.74 -4.77
CA VAL A 317 -10.68 14.02 -4.33
C VAL A 317 -9.15 14.01 -4.45
N PRO A 318 -8.53 15.14 -4.86
CA PRO A 318 -7.09 15.18 -5.13
C PRO A 318 -6.23 14.88 -3.89
N ASN A 319 -6.71 15.24 -2.69
CA ASN A 319 -6.00 15.05 -1.43
C ASN A 319 -6.30 13.70 -0.75
N GLY A 320 -7.25 12.90 -1.28
CA GLY A 320 -7.64 11.63 -0.67
C GLY A 320 -6.55 10.58 -0.77
N LEU A 321 -6.05 10.29 -1.98
CA LEU A 321 -4.99 9.29 -2.16
C LEU A 321 -3.70 9.64 -1.36
N PRO A 322 -3.19 10.89 -1.35
CA PRO A 322 -2.08 11.28 -0.47
C PRO A 322 -2.35 11.04 1.02
N CYS A 323 -3.56 11.33 1.50
CA CYS A 323 -3.95 11.07 2.89
C CYS A 323 -3.94 9.56 3.20
N LEU A 324 -4.58 8.75 2.36
CA LEU A 324 -4.59 7.28 2.50
C LEU A 324 -3.18 6.71 2.53
N LYS A 325 -2.31 7.11 1.61
CA LYS A 325 -0.90 6.67 1.57
C LYS A 325 -0.16 7.00 2.86
N ARG A 326 -0.35 8.22 3.38
CA ARG A 326 0.30 8.69 4.62
C ARG A 326 -0.14 7.85 5.82
N THR A 327 -1.45 7.65 5.98
CA THR A 327 -2.00 6.89 7.12
C THR A 327 -1.67 5.40 7.01
N LEU A 328 -1.73 4.83 5.81
CA LEU A 328 -1.32 3.44 5.56
C LEU A 328 0.17 3.23 5.88
N LYS A 329 1.05 4.14 5.45
CA LYS A 329 2.47 4.11 5.79
C LYS A 329 2.69 4.15 7.31
N SER A 330 2.02 5.07 8.01
CA SER A 330 2.10 5.17 9.46
C SER A 330 1.58 3.91 10.17
N SER A 331 0.48 3.31 9.68
CA SER A 331 -0.09 2.07 10.21
C SER A 331 0.89 0.89 10.06
N ILE A 332 1.44 0.67 8.86
CA ILE A 332 2.41 -0.40 8.60
C ILE A 332 3.66 -0.22 9.46
N ILE A 333 4.18 1.01 9.57
CA ILE A 333 5.35 1.31 10.41
C ILE A 333 5.04 1.05 11.89
N ARG A 334 3.87 1.44 12.38
CA ARG A 334 3.45 1.19 13.77
C ARG A 334 3.38 -0.31 14.08
N ARG A 335 2.69 -1.09 13.24
CA ARG A 335 2.58 -2.55 13.35
C ARG A 335 3.94 -3.22 13.27
N GLY A 336 4.79 -2.76 12.35
CA GLY A 336 6.16 -3.23 12.21
C GLY A 336 7.02 -2.96 13.44
N ARG A 337 6.88 -1.77 14.06
CA ARG A 337 7.54 -1.45 15.33
C ARG A 337 7.06 -2.34 16.47
N GLU A 338 5.77 -2.63 16.57
CA GLU A 338 5.22 -3.56 17.57
C GLU A 338 5.83 -4.96 17.42
N ILE A 339 5.98 -5.46 16.18
CA ILE A 339 6.67 -6.72 15.89
C ILE A 339 8.14 -6.66 16.31
N ASN A 340 8.83 -5.54 16.04
CA ASN A 340 10.22 -5.32 16.46
C ASN A 340 10.36 -5.27 17.99
N HIS A 341 9.47 -4.56 18.69
CA HIS A 341 9.49 -4.43 20.15
C HIS A 341 9.20 -5.75 20.87
N THR A 342 8.19 -6.49 20.40
CA THR A 342 7.86 -7.84 20.91
C THR A 342 9.07 -8.77 20.80
N SER A 343 9.87 -8.61 19.75
CA SER A 343 11.04 -9.44 19.48
C SER A 343 12.31 -9.00 20.23
N LEU A 344 12.35 -7.76 20.73
CA LEU A 344 13.45 -7.25 21.56
C LEU A 344 13.23 -7.51 23.06
N GLY A 345 12.08 -8.06 23.46
CA GLY A 345 11.80 -8.42 24.86
C GLY A 345 11.66 -7.23 25.81
N ILE A 346 11.31 -6.04 25.29
CA ILE A 346 10.93 -4.91 26.12
C ILE A 346 9.44 -5.10 26.45
N GLU A 347 9.14 -5.74 27.57
CA GLU A 347 7.80 -5.68 28.16
C GLU A 347 7.48 -4.20 28.45
N THR A 348 6.52 -3.62 27.74
CA THR A 348 5.91 -2.36 28.12
C THR A 348 5.13 -2.56 29.40
N GLY A 349 5.79 -2.32 30.54
CA GLY A 349 5.14 -2.12 31.82
C GLY A 349 4.41 -0.77 31.83
N PHE A 350 3.26 -0.68 31.16
CA PHE A 350 2.27 0.38 31.36
C PHE A 350 0.87 -0.19 31.11
N GLY A 351 0.13 -0.37 32.21
CA GLY A 351 -1.22 -0.90 32.26
C GLY A 351 -1.73 -0.99 33.70
N GLU A 352 -1.93 0.19 34.29
CA GLU A 352 -2.95 0.55 35.29
C GLU A 352 -3.11 -0.30 36.59
N ASN A 353 -2.63 0.32 37.66
CA ASN A 353 -3.20 0.20 39.01
C ASN A 353 -4.69 0.56 38.97
N GLU A 354 -5.57 -0.42 39.08
CA GLU A 354 -6.85 -0.24 39.78
C GLU A 354 -6.92 -1.21 40.96
N GLY A 355 -7.07 -0.62 42.15
CA GLY A 355 -7.01 -1.31 43.42
C GLY A 355 -8.24 -2.18 43.67
N THR A 356 -8.00 -3.38 44.18
CA THR A 356 -8.84 -3.93 45.24
C THR A 356 -7.94 -4.56 46.30
N VAL A 357 -7.90 -3.90 47.45
CA VAL A 357 -7.34 -4.45 48.69
C VAL A 357 -8.25 -5.60 49.13
N LYS A 358 -7.76 -6.83 49.12
CA LYS A 358 -8.29 -7.94 49.92
C LYS A 358 -7.15 -8.80 50.49
N ASP A 359 -6.93 -8.57 51.78
CA ASP A 359 -6.54 -9.46 52.88
C ASP A 359 -5.61 -10.68 52.63
N PRO A 360 -4.52 -10.84 53.42
CA PRO A 360 -3.63 -11.99 53.36
C PRO A 360 -4.13 -13.12 54.28
N GLY A 361 -4.61 -14.23 53.71
CA GLY A 361 -4.97 -15.38 54.54
C GLY A 361 -5.50 -16.59 53.78
N ALA A 362 -4.61 -17.36 53.15
CA ALA A 362 -4.74 -18.82 53.01
C ALA A 362 -3.50 -19.42 52.34
N ALA A 363 -2.61 -20.00 53.15
CA ALA A 363 -1.57 -20.87 52.66
C ALA A 363 -2.19 -22.17 52.14
N GLN A 364 -2.19 -22.38 50.83
CA GLN A 364 -2.48 -23.67 50.22
C GLN A 364 -1.31 -24.09 49.34
N LYS A 365 -0.50 -25.02 49.88
CA LYS A 365 0.58 -25.72 49.19
C LYS A 365 0.01 -26.46 47.97
N THR A 366 0.21 -25.91 46.78
CA THR A 366 0.17 -26.67 45.53
C THR A 366 1.57 -26.76 44.94
N LYS A 367 1.88 -27.99 44.52
CA LYS A 367 3.21 -28.53 44.26
C LYS A 367 3.73 -27.98 42.93
N ASP A 368 4.61 -27.00 43.01
CA ASP A 368 5.25 -26.39 41.85
C ASP A 368 6.19 -27.41 41.19
N LYS A 369 5.77 -28.00 40.06
CA LYS A 369 6.65 -28.76 39.18
C LYS A 369 7.49 -27.74 38.44
N GLY A 370 8.67 -27.44 38.97
CA GLY A 370 9.69 -26.61 38.33
C GLY A 370 9.93 -27.05 36.89
N LYS A 371 9.31 -26.33 35.95
CA LYS A 371 9.57 -26.47 34.53
C LYS A 371 10.93 -25.81 34.30
N ALA A 372 11.95 -26.64 34.09
CA ALA A 372 13.32 -26.21 33.85
C ALA A 372 13.36 -25.07 32.82
N ARG A 373 13.92 -23.92 33.21
CA ARG A 373 14.16 -22.76 32.34
C ARG A 373 14.97 -23.24 31.14
N ALA A 374 14.39 -23.16 29.94
CA ALA A 374 15.08 -23.55 28.71
C ALA A 374 16.36 -22.70 28.53
N PRO A 375 17.43 -23.24 27.92
CA PRO A 375 18.66 -22.49 27.71
C PRO A 375 18.40 -21.25 26.85
N ALA A 376 18.97 -20.10 27.22
CA ALA A 376 18.73 -18.79 26.60
C ALA A 376 18.87 -18.79 25.05
N ALA A 377 19.77 -19.62 24.51
CA ALA A 377 19.95 -19.79 23.06
C ALA A 377 18.74 -20.40 22.33
N SER A 378 17.91 -21.21 23.02
CA SER A 378 16.68 -21.77 22.44
C SER A 378 15.55 -20.75 22.39
N GLN A 379 15.61 -19.72 23.24
CA GLN A 379 14.62 -18.64 23.28
C GLN A 379 14.89 -17.62 22.17
N ALA A 380 16.16 -17.22 21.98
CA ALA A 380 16.56 -16.32 20.89
C ALA A 380 16.23 -16.88 19.49
N LEU A 381 16.42 -18.18 19.26
CA LEU A 381 16.00 -18.82 18.01
C LEU A 381 14.48 -18.76 17.83
N ALA A 382 13.70 -19.04 18.87
CA ALA A 382 12.24 -18.96 18.78
C ALA A 382 11.79 -17.53 18.46
N THR A 383 12.41 -16.53 19.10
CA THR A 383 12.15 -15.10 18.82
C THR A 383 12.46 -14.74 17.37
N ALA A 384 13.62 -15.15 16.83
CA ALA A 384 13.98 -14.91 15.44
C ALA A 384 12.95 -15.52 14.46
N LEU A 385 12.51 -16.75 14.73
CA LEU A 385 11.53 -17.44 13.89
C LEU A 385 10.15 -16.77 13.94
N THR A 386 9.68 -16.41 15.14
CA THR A 386 8.41 -15.70 15.33
C THR A 386 8.44 -14.31 14.69
N TRP A 387 9.56 -13.59 14.77
CA TRP A 387 9.70 -12.27 14.14
C TRP A 387 9.53 -12.33 12.62
N VAL A 388 10.25 -13.24 11.94
CA VAL A 388 10.14 -13.39 10.47
C VAL A 388 8.73 -13.84 10.10
N GLN A 389 8.14 -14.79 10.83
CA GLN A 389 6.79 -15.27 10.55
C GLN A 389 5.75 -14.14 10.67
N ASN A 390 5.77 -13.37 11.76
CA ASN A 390 4.84 -12.25 11.96
C ASN A 390 4.99 -11.19 10.87
N LEU A 391 6.21 -10.96 10.37
CA LEU A 391 6.46 -10.02 9.29
C LEU A 391 5.91 -10.53 7.94
N LEU A 392 6.04 -11.83 7.67
CA LEU A 392 5.44 -12.48 6.50
C LEU A 392 3.92 -12.42 6.56
N ASP A 393 3.32 -12.70 7.72
CA ASP A 393 1.87 -12.66 7.91
C ASP A 393 1.33 -11.22 7.73
N LEU A 394 2.04 -10.22 8.26
CA LEU A 394 1.69 -8.81 8.03
C LEU A 394 1.79 -8.43 6.55
N LYS A 395 2.82 -8.91 5.83
CA LYS A 395 2.99 -8.66 4.40
C LYS A 395 1.88 -9.30 3.58
N ASP A 396 1.56 -10.56 3.85
CA ASP A 396 0.45 -11.28 3.21
C ASP A 396 -0.87 -10.54 3.43
N LYS A 397 -1.14 -10.07 4.67
CA LYS A 397 -2.36 -9.30 4.99
C LYS A 397 -2.44 -7.99 4.19
N MET A 398 -1.35 -7.23 4.12
CA MET A 398 -1.32 -5.97 3.37
C MET A 398 -1.42 -6.18 1.86
N ASP A 399 -0.86 -7.26 1.33
CA ASP A 399 -0.97 -7.63 -0.09
C ASP A 399 -2.40 -8.03 -0.47
N THR A 400 -3.12 -8.74 0.42
CA THR A 400 -4.53 -9.07 0.22
C THR A 400 -5.38 -7.80 0.18
N VAL A 401 -5.20 -6.90 1.16
CA VAL A 401 -5.90 -5.59 1.17
C VAL A 401 -5.60 -4.79 -0.11
N TRP A 402 -4.35 -4.77 -0.55
CA TRP A 402 -3.97 -4.07 -1.78
C TRP A 402 -4.63 -4.65 -3.04
N LYS A 403 -4.73 -5.98 -3.14
CA LYS A 403 -5.35 -6.67 -4.28
C LYS A 403 -6.87 -6.54 -4.29
N GLU A 404 -7.51 -6.78 -3.16
CA GLU A 404 -8.97 -6.87 -3.07
C GLU A 404 -9.66 -5.51 -2.89
N SER A 405 -9.03 -4.58 -2.16
CA SER A 405 -9.67 -3.31 -1.81
C SER A 405 -9.15 -2.10 -2.60
N PHE A 406 -7.92 -2.15 -3.11
CA PHE A 406 -7.24 -0.99 -3.72
C PHE A 406 -6.96 -1.13 -5.22
N ASP A 407 -7.69 -2.03 -5.90
CA ASP A 407 -7.61 -2.28 -7.35
C ASP A 407 -6.18 -2.51 -7.88
N SER A 408 -5.29 -3.08 -7.04
CA SER A 408 -3.88 -3.28 -7.36
C SER A 408 -3.15 -1.99 -7.80
N ASN A 409 -3.48 -0.85 -7.19
CA ASN A 409 -2.87 0.44 -7.55
C ASN A 409 -1.35 0.45 -7.29
N PRO A 410 -0.50 0.75 -8.30
CA PRO A 410 0.96 0.72 -8.16
C PRO A 410 1.52 1.78 -7.21
N LYS A 411 0.82 2.91 -7.03
CA LYS A 411 1.24 3.98 -6.10
C LYS A 411 1.09 3.53 -4.64
N ILE A 412 0.09 2.71 -4.35
CA ILE A 412 -0.13 2.14 -3.01
C ILE A 412 0.87 1.00 -2.78
N GLU A 413 1.08 0.13 -3.77
CA GLU A 413 2.11 -0.92 -3.73
C GLU A 413 3.49 -0.36 -3.39
N ALA A 414 3.92 0.72 -4.07
CA ALA A 414 5.17 1.41 -3.77
C ALA A 414 5.23 1.91 -2.32
N THR A 415 4.11 2.39 -1.77
CA THR A 415 4.04 2.87 -0.38
C THR A 415 4.15 1.74 0.62
N ILE A 416 3.51 0.60 0.34
CA ILE A 416 3.62 -0.62 1.15
C ILE A 416 5.10 -1.06 1.14
N ASN A 417 5.71 -1.18 -0.04
CA ASN A 417 7.12 -1.57 -0.19
C ASN A 417 8.07 -0.65 0.57
N GLU A 418 7.95 0.68 0.42
CA GLU A 418 8.75 1.65 1.20
C GLU A 418 8.55 1.51 2.71
N SER A 419 7.32 1.20 3.15
CA SER A 419 7.00 1.04 4.57
C SER A 419 7.64 -0.22 5.14
N PHE A 420 7.59 -1.34 4.41
CA PHE A 420 8.26 -2.58 4.78
C PHE A 420 9.79 -2.42 4.78
N GLU A 421 10.36 -1.70 3.82
CA GLU A 421 11.78 -1.34 3.83
C GLU A 421 12.16 -0.56 5.10
N SER A 422 11.37 0.43 5.50
CA SER A 422 11.62 1.15 6.75
C SER A 422 11.50 0.26 7.99
N VAL A 423 10.53 -0.65 8.04
CA VAL A 423 10.28 -1.55 9.18
C VAL A 423 11.39 -2.58 9.35
N VAL A 424 11.80 -3.24 8.26
CA VAL A 424 12.82 -4.29 8.26
C VAL A 424 14.15 -3.71 8.73
N ASN A 425 14.56 -2.58 8.16
CA ASN A 425 15.84 -1.95 8.47
C ASN A 425 15.85 -1.17 9.80
N SER A 426 14.71 -1.09 10.51
CA SER A 426 14.69 -0.55 11.88
C SER A 426 15.20 -1.55 12.93
N ASN A 427 15.36 -2.82 12.57
CA ASN A 427 15.88 -3.87 13.46
C ASN A 427 17.29 -4.28 13.02
N ASP A 428 18.30 -3.98 13.84
CA ASP A 428 19.71 -4.30 13.55
C ASP A 428 19.96 -5.81 13.36
N LYS A 429 19.11 -6.67 13.96
CA LYS A 429 19.25 -8.14 13.88
C LYS A 429 18.44 -8.77 12.76
N CYS A 430 17.77 -7.99 11.91
CA CYS A 430 16.91 -8.53 10.85
C CYS A 430 17.67 -9.48 9.90
N ALA A 431 18.89 -9.14 9.51
CA ALA A 431 19.74 -9.97 8.63
C ALA A 431 20.06 -11.33 9.25
N GLU A 432 20.37 -11.38 10.55
CA GLU A 432 20.60 -12.62 11.30
C GLU A 432 19.32 -13.45 11.37
N PHE A 433 18.18 -12.82 11.72
CA PHE A 433 16.90 -13.50 11.88
C PHE A 433 16.41 -14.14 10.58
N ILE A 434 16.52 -13.43 9.45
CA ILE A 434 16.18 -13.98 8.12
C ILE A 434 17.07 -15.19 7.80
N SER A 435 18.37 -15.10 8.08
CA SER A 435 19.30 -16.21 7.86
C SER A 435 19.00 -17.43 8.73
N LEU A 436 18.67 -17.23 10.01
CA LEU A 436 18.26 -18.29 10.94
C LEU A 436 16.93 -18.92 10.53
N PHE A 437 15.98 -18.14 10.02
CA PHE A 437 14.70 -18.64 9.53
C PHE A 437 14.88 -19.58 8.33
N ILE A 438 15.67 -19.16 7.34
CA ILE A 438 16.01 -20.01 6.20
C ILE A 438 16.75 -21.29 6.66
N ASP A 439 17.68 -21.16 7.61
CA ASP A 439 18.42 -22.28 8.16
C ASP A 439 17.53 -23.31 8.89
N ASP A 440 16.54 -22.88 9.70
CA ASP A 440 15.61 -23.80 10.38
C ASP A 440 14.73 -24.55 9.37
N HIS A 441 14.22 -23.84 8.35
CA HIS A 441 13.39 -24.43 7.30
C HIS A 441 14.17 -25.45 6.44
N LEU A 442 15.44 -25.19 6.12
CA LEU A 442 16.30 -26.11 5.37
C LEU A 442 16.86 -27.28 6.21
N LYS A 443 16.87 -27.17 7.55
CA LYS A 443 17.25 -28.25 8.47
C LYS A 443 16.08 -29.16 8.87
N ARG A 444 14.88 -28.59 9.04
CA ARG A 444 13.71 -29.27 9.63
C ARG A 444 12.64 -29.61 8.61
N GLY A 445 12.91 -29.46 7.31
CA GLY A 445 12.02 -29.68 6.17
C GLY A 445 11.23 -31.00 6.12
N LEU A 446 11.31 -31.87 7.12
CA LEU A 446 10.53 -33.10 7.25
C LEU A 446 9.72 -33.19 8.57
N LYS A 447 9.47 -32.07 9.27
CA LYS A 447 8.45 -32.01 10.34
C LYS A 447 7.04 -31.78 9.76
N GLY A 448 6.64 -32.58 8.77
CA GLY A 448 5.27 -32.63 8.27
C GLY A 448 4.86 -31.56 7.25
N LYS A 449 5.81 -30.80 6.68
CA LYS A 449 5.56 -29.92 5.52
C LYS A 449 6.09 -30.60 4.26
N THR A 450 5.45 -30.36 3.13
CA THR A 450 5.93 -30.82 1.82
C THR A 450 7.07 -29.94 1.30
N ASP A 451 7.93 -30.47 0.43
CA ASP A 451 9.01 -29.69 -0.21
C ASP A 451 8.47 -28.44 -0.93
N ALA A 452 7.27 -28.55 -1.52
CA ALA A 452 6.59 -27.43 -2.18
C ALA A 452 6.17 -26.32 -1.20
N GLU A 453 5.64 -26.68 -0.03
CA GLU A 453 5.29 -25.70 1.01
C GLU A 453 6.52 -24.99 1.55
N VAL A 454 7.63 -25.72 1.73
CA VAL A 454 8.90 -25.11 2.14
C VAL A 454 9.38 -24.13 1.07
N ASP A 455 9.28 -24.50 -0.21
CA ASP A 455 9.70 -23.64 -1.31
C ASP A 455 8.92 -22.32 -1.41
N ILE A 456 7.59 -22.37 -1.19
CA ILE A 456 6.71 -21.19 -1.13
C ILE A 456 7.11 -20.27 0.03
N VAL A 457 7.36 -20.83 1.22
CA VAL A 457 7.80 -20.03 2.38
C VAL A 457 9.16 -19.39 2.12
N LEU A 458 10.09 -20.10 1.49
CA LEU A 458 11.39 -19.55 1.11
C LEU A 458 11.24 -18.43 0.07
N GLU A 459 10.34 -18.58 -0.91
CA GLU A 459 10.05 -17.52 -1.89
C GLU A 459 9.46 -16.27 -1.22
N LYS A 460 8.51 -16.43 -0.30
CA LYS A 460 8.00 -15.30 0.51
C LYS A 460 9.11 -14.67 1.34
N THR A 461 10.01 -15.45 1.92
CA THR A 461 11.16 -14.94 2.68
C THR A 461 12.10 -14.10 1.82
N ILE A 462 12.26 -14.46 0.53
CA ILE A 462 13.04 -13.67 -0.43
C ILE A 462 12.41 -12.28 -0.66
N THR A 463 11.08 -12.15 -0.62
CA THR A 463 10.45 -10.83 -0.72
C THR A 463 10.84 -9.91 0.44
N VAL A 464 10.93 -10.45 1.66
CA VAL A 464 11.42 -9.71 2.84
C VAL A 464 12.92 -9.40 2.72
N PHE A 465 13.72 -10.35 2.24
CA PHE A 465 15.14 -10.14 1.96
C PHE A 465 15.38 -9.00 0.96
N ARG A 466 14.47 -8.79 0.00
CA ARG A 466 14.59 -7.70 -0.97
C ARG A 466 14.54 -6.31 -0.31
N TYR A 467 13.83 -6.18 0.81
CA TYR A 467 13.77 -4.96 1.61
C TYR A 467 15.00 -4.74 2.49
N LEU A 468 15.92 -5.70 2.60
CA LEU A 468 17.12 -5.58 3.40
C LEU A 468 18.16 -4.65 2.72
N THR A 469 18.65 -3.67 3.48
CA THR A 469 19.73 -2.77 3.04
C THR A 469 21.11 -3.40 3.22
N GLU A 470 21.37 -3.97 4.40
CA GLU A 470 22.66 -4.56 4.78
C GLU A 470 22.75 -6.05 4.36
N LYS A 471 22.78 -6.31 3.04
CA LYS A 471 22.76 -7.66 2.46
C LYS A 471 24.06 -8.45 2.69
N ASP A 472 25.18 -7.76 2.87
CA ASP A 472 26.48 -8.36 3.19
C ASP A 472 26.53 -8.96 4.61
N VAL A 473 25.84 -8.35 5.57
CA VAL A 473 25.63 -8.92 6.91
C VAL A 473 24.88 -10.24 6.80
N PHE A 474 23.80 -10.26 6.01
CA PHE A 474 23.07 -11.51 5.71
C PHE A 474 23.98 -12.54 5.02
N GLU A 475 24.78 -12.15 4.03
CA GLU A 475 25.72 -13.03 3.31
C GLU A 475 26.63 -13.77 4.31
N ARG A 476 27.19 -13.05 5.28
CA ARG A 476 28.08 -13.61 6.31
C ARG A 476 27.38 -14.67 7.17
N TYR A 477 26.20 -14.34 7.73
CA TYR A 477 25.43 -15.29 8.54
C TYR A 477 24.98 -16.50 7.72
N TYR A 478 24.45 -16.26 6.51
CA TYR A 478 23.99 -17.33 5.62
C TYR A 478 25.14 -18.27 5.24
N LYS A 479 26.32 -17.73 4.93
CA LYS A 479 27.54 -18.49 4.64
C LYS A 479 27.96 -19.37 5.82
N ASN A 480 27.93 -18.83 7.05
CA ASN A 480 28.20 -19.58 8.28
C ASN A 480 27.21 -20.74 8.47
N HIS A 481 25.92 -20.48 8.28
CA HIS A 481 24.87 -21.49 8.42
C HIS A 481 24.98 -22.57 7.35
N LEU A 482 25.20 -22.20 6.09
CA LEU A 482 25.41 -23.13 4.99
C LEU A 482 26.63 -24.01 5.23
N ALA A 483 27.76 -23.45 5.66
CA ALA A 483 28.97 -24.21 5.97
C ALA A 483 28.71 -25.29 7.04
N LYS A 484 28.01 -24.92 8.12
CA LYS A 484 27.62 -25.86 9.18
C LYS A 484 26.68 -26.96 8.65
N ARG A 485 25.72 -26.62 7.76
CA ARG A 485 24.79 -27.60 7.18
C ARG A 485 25.48 -28.60 6.26
N LEU A 486 26.37 -28.12 5.39
CA LEU A 486 27.13 -28.94 4.44
C LEU A 486 28.10 -29.90 5.15
N LEU A 487 28.87 -29.41 6.12
CA LEU A 487 29.87 -30.24 6.80
C LEU A 487 29.27 -31.24 7.79
N GLN A 488 28.13 -30.91 8.39
CA GLN A 488 27.45 -31.82 9.32
C GLN A 488 26.42 -32.73 8.64
N SER A 489 26.30 -32.64 7.31
CA SER A 489 25.29 -33.34 6.49
C SER A 489 23.89 -33.23 7.08
N ARG A 490 23.47 -32.02 7.47
CA ARG A 490 22.17 -31.74 8.10
C ARG A 490 21.14 -31.12 7.15
N SER A 491 21.47 -30.93 5.88
CA SER A 491 20.55 -30.41 4.87
C SER A 491 19.47 -31.46 4.56
N VAL A 492 18.23 -31.01 4.39
CA VAL A 492 17.09 -31.89 4.07
C VAL A 492 17.17 -32.40 2.63
N SER A 493 17.54 -31.52 1.69
CA SER A 493 17.64 -31.84 0.27
C SER A 493 18.68 -30.93 -0.40
N ASP A 494 19.57 -31.54 -1.19
CA ASP A 494 20.54 -30.81 -2.02
C ASP A 494 19.83 -29.92 -3.05
N ASP A 495 18.69 -30.35 -3.56
CA ASP A 495 17.90 -29.59 -4.55
C ASP A 495 17.27 -28.36 -3.90
N ALA A 496 16.77 -28.46 -2.67
CA ALA A 496 16.23 -27.32 -1.92
C ALA A 496 17.31 -26.26 -1.63
N GLU A 497 18.52 -26.68 -1.26
CA GLU A 497 19.63 -25.75 -1.03
C GLU A 497 20.06 -25.05 -2.34
N ARG A 498 20.12 -25.79 -3.46
CA ARG A 498 20.41 -25.22 -4.78
C ARG A 498 19.31 -24.29 -5.26
N GLY A 499 18.03 -24.62 -5.00
CA GLY A 499 16.88 -23.77 -5.28
C GLY A 499 16.98 -22.44 -4.53
N MET A 500 17.33 -22.48 -3.24
CA MET A 500 17.55 -21.27 -2.44
C MET A 500 18.70 -20.41 -2.98
N LEU A 501 19.82 -21.04 -3.39
CA LEU A 501 20.94 -20.36 -4.05
C LEU A 501 20.55 -19.70 -5.37
N ALA A 502 19.73 -20.38 -6.18
CA ALA A 502 19.22 -19.81 -7.42
C ALA A 502 18.37 -18.56 -7.16
N LYS A 503 17.51 -18.57 -6.13
CA LYS A 503 16.73 -17.41 -5.70
C LYS A 503 17.61 -16.24 -5.26
N LEU A 504 18.63 -16.49 -4.44
CA LEU A 504 19.60 -15.45 -4.04
C LEU A 504 20.40 -14.90 -5.24
N LYS A 505 20.71 -15.73 -6.22
CA LYS A 505 21.43 -15.34 -7.45
C LYS A 505 20.60 -14.40 -8.32
N VAL A 506 19.29 -14.62 -8.41
CA VAL A 506 18.37 -13.73 -9.15
C VAL A 506 18.34 -12.34 -8.51
N GLU A 507 18.28 -12.26 -7.18
CA GLU A 507 18.16 -10.99 -6.47
C GLU A 507 19.50 -10.23 -6.35
N CYS A 508 20.61 -10.92 -6.06
CA CYS A 508 21.91 -10.29 -5.76
C CYS A 508 22.97 -10.45 -6.86
N GLY A 509 22.70 -11.27 -7.87
CA GLY A 509 23.61 -11.57 -8.97
C GLY A 509 24.69 -12.60 -8.64
N TYR A 510 25.46 -12.98 -9.67
CA TYR A 510 26.44 -14.07 -9.61
C TYR A 510 27.58 -13.83 -8.62
N GLN A 511 28.07 -12.59 -8.48
CA GLN A 511 29.18 -12.27 -7.57
C GLN A 511 28.84 -12.52 -6.10
N PHE A 512 27.56 -12.43 -5.74
CA PHE A 512 27.08 -12.73 -4.39
C PHE A 512 27.10 -14.23 -4.09
N THR A 513 26.62 -15.06 -5.04
CA THR A 513 26.52 -16.51 -4.82
C THR A 513 27.79 -17.28 -5.14
N GLN A 514 28.79 -16.68 -5.80
CA GLN A 514 30.00 -17.38 -6.27
C GLN A 514 30.71 -18.19 -5.17
N LYS A 515 30.91 -17.60 -3.98
CA LYS A 515 31.57 -18.29 -2.86
C LYS A 515 30.73 -19.47 -2.35
N LEU A 516 29.41 -19.29 -2.29
CA LEU A 516 28.46 -20.32 -1.82
C LEU A 516 28.36 -21.48 -2.82
N GLU A 517 28.29 -21.19 -4.12
CA GLU A 517 28.35 -22.20 -5.20
C GLU A 517 29.69 -22.96 -5.17
N GLY A 518 30.79 -22.25 -4.88
CA GLY A 518 32.11 -22.85 -4.66
C GLY A 518 32.13 -23.86 -3.52
N MET A 519 31.43 -23.60 -2.41
CA MET A 519 31.31 -24.55 -1.29
C MET A 519 30.63 -25.85 -1.72
N PHE A 520 29.57 -25.78 -2.54
CA PHE A 520 28.93 -26.98 -3.11
C PHE A 520 29.86 -27.76 -4.04
N HIS A 521 30.65 -27.04 -4.84
CA HIS A 521 31.61 -27.65 -5.75
C HIS A 521 32.71 -28.38 -4.97
N ASP A 522 33.22 -27.78 -3.90
CA ASP A 522 34.22 -28.38 -3.01
C ASP A 522 33.69 -29.68 -2.37
N ILE A 523 32.44 -29.71 -1.90
CA ILE A 523 31.81 -30.93 -1.34
C ILE A 523 31.75 -32.05 -2.38
N LYS A 524 31.32 -31.73 -3.61
CA LYS A 524 31.22 -32.71 -4.70
C LYS A 524 32.60 -33.24 -5.12
N ILE A 525 33.56 -32.34 -5.35
CA ILE A 525 34.93 -32.73 -5.72
C ILE A 525 35.56 -33.56 -4.61
N SER A 526 35.33 -33.21 -3.34
CA SER A 526 35.85 -33.95 -2.20
C SER A 526 35.32 -35.38 -2.18
N ALA A 527 34.03 -35.59 -2.44
CA ALA A 527 33.44 -36.93 -2.53
C ALA A 527 34.07 -37.77 -3.66
N ASP A 528 34.29 -37.17 -4.84
CA ASP A 528 34.93 -37.84 -5.98
C ASP A 528 36.42 -38.13 -5.73
N THR A 529 37.12 -37.20 -5.06
CA THR A 529 38.51 -37.36 -4.62
C THR A 529 38.63 -38.47 -3.59
N MET A 530 37.68 -38.54 -2.65
CA MET A 530 37.64 -39.57 -1.62
C MET A 530 37.34 -40.95 -2.22
N ARG A 531 36.42 -41.06 -3.20
CA ARG A 531 36.20 -42.29 -3.96
C ARG A 531 37.49 -42.74 -4.66
N SER A 532 38.16 -41.81 -5.33
CA SER A 532 39.46 -42.09 -5.98
C SER A 532 40.54 -42.56 -5.01
N TYR A 533 40.57 -42.00 -3.80
CA TYR A 533 41.50 -42.40 -2.75
C TYR A 533 41.19 -43.81 -2.22
N LYS A 534 39.90 -44.13 -1.97
CA LYS A 534 39.48 -45.48 -1.58
C LYS A 534 39.84 -46.51 -2.66
N ASP A 535 39.68 -46.19 -3.94
CA ASP A 535 40.09 -47.05 -5.05
C ASP A 535 41.61 -47.22 -5.13
N HIS A 536 42.39 -46.18 -4.82
CA HIS A 536 43.85 -46.25 -4.76
C HIS A 536 44.31 -47.13 -3.58
N LEU A 537 43.69 -46.99 -2.41
CA LEU A 537 43.96 -47.83 -1.25
C LEU A 537 43.65 -49.31 -1.54
N ALA A 538 42.53 -49.60 -2.20
CA ALA A 538 42.15 -50.97 -2.56
C ALA A 538 43.12 -51.62 -3.57
N LYS A 539 43.80 -50.80 -4.39
CA LYS A 539 44.82 -51.27 -5.36
C LYS A 539 46.23 -51.36 -4.76
N SER A 540 46.50 -50.58 -3.72
CA SER A 540 47.78 -50.64 -3.01
C SER A 540 47.84 -51.90 -2.15
N SER A 541 48.93 -52.64 -2.20
CA SER A 541 49.18 -53.83 -1.37
C SER A 541 49.48 -53.50 0.11
N LEU A 542 49.10 -52.30 0.56
CA LEU A 542 49.28 -51.86 1.95
C LEU A 542 48.15 -52.44 2.82
N PRO A 543 48.41 -52.68 4.12
CA PRO A 543 47.36 -53.06 5.06
C PRO A 543 46.24 -52.03 5.02
N LEU A 544 44.99 -52.47 4.92
CA LEU A 544 43.83 -51.59 5.02
C LEU A 544 43.93 -50.80 6.35
N PRO A 545 43.75 -49.47 6.33
CA PRO A 545 43.80 -48.67 7.54
C PRO A 545 42.77 -49.19 8.56
N THR A 546 43.14 -49.22 9.84
CA THR A 546 42.24 -49.62 10.94
C THR A 546 41.05 -48.67 11.10
N ILE A 547 41.14 -47.44 10.58
CA ILE A 547 40.14 -46.38 10.71
C ILE A 547 39.64 -45.99 9.31
N ASP A 548 38.31 -45.96 9.11
CA ASP A 548 37.71 -45.42 7.89
C ASP A 548 37.76 -43.89 7.92
N LEU A 549 38.63 -43.32 7.09
CA LEU A 549 38.80 -41.87 6.96
C LEU A 549 37.87 -41.34 5.87
N SER A 550 37.22 -40.20 6.10
CA SER A 550 36.51 -39.43 5.09
C SER A 550 36.96 -37.97 5.17
N VAL A 551 37.50 -37.44 4.07
CA VAL A 551 38.09 -36.09 4.04
C VAL A 551 37.30 -35.17 3.12
N ILE A 552 37.00 -33.97 3.62
CA ILE A 552 36.43 -32.88 2.83
C ILE A 552 37.53 -31.84 2.64
N VAL A 553 37.92 -31.60 1.39
CA VAL A 553 38.91 -30.59 1.02
C VAL A 553 38.18 -29.31 0.63
N MET A 554 38.48 -28.24 1.36
CA MET A 554 37.81 -26.95 1.24
C MET A 554 38.76 -25.89 0.67
N THR A 555 38.26 -25.10 -0.29
CA THR A 555 39.00 -23.96 -0.82
C THR A 555 38.96 -22.79 0.16
N ALA A 556 40.10 -22.39 0.72
CA ALA A 556 40.19 -21.43 1.81
C ALA A 556 39.35 -20.15 1.60
N THR A 557 39.33 -19.58 0.40
CA THR A 557 38.60 -18.33 0.09
C THR A 557 37.08 -18.46 0.07
N PHE A 558 36.55 -19.68 -0.13
CA PHE A 558 35.11 -19.92 -0.25
C PHE A 558 34.44 -20.17 1.09
N TRP A 559 35.15 -20.65 2.10
CA TRP A 559 34.57 -21.02 3.38
C TRP A 559 34.72 -19.88 4.40
N PRO A 560 33.82 -19.74 5.37
CA PRO A 560 33.83 -18.61 6.32
C PRO A 560 34.79 -18.80 7.51
N MET A 561 35.48 -19.94 7.57
CA MET A 561 36.28 -20.40 8.71
C MET A 561 37.60 -19.65 8.85
N THR A 562 38.01 -19.43 10.09
CA THR A 562 39.31 -18.86 10.44
C THR A 562 40.44 -19.75 9.95
N HIS A 563 41.40 -19.16 9.25
CA HIS A 563 42.54 -19.87 8.67
C HIS A 563 43.59 -20.31 9.72
N SER A 564 43.40 -19.94 10.99
CA SER A 564 44.24 -20.40 12.10
C SER A 564 43.81 -21.80 12.52
N SER A 565 44.66 -22.79 12.28
CA SER A 565 44.47 -24.12 12.88
C SER A 565 44.60 -24.00 14.39
N SER A 566 43.57 -24.37 15.15
CA SER A 566 43.69 -24.49 16.60
C SER A 566 44.81 -25.51 16.91
N PRO A 567 45.76 -25.19 17.81
CA PRO A 567 46.75 -26.17 18.23
C PRO A 567 46.00 -27.34 18.88
N CYS A 568 46.13 -28.52 18.30
CA CYS A 568 45.57 -29.74 18.86
C CYS A 568 46.58 -30.84 18.65
N ASN A 569 47.02 -31.47 19.73
CA ASN A 569 47.90 -32.62 19.64
C ASN A 569 47.10 -33.85 19.21
N LEU A 570 47.15 -34.18 17.92
CA LEU A 570 46.43 -35.34 17.38
C LEU A 570 47.16 -36.64 17.78
N PRO A 571 46.44 -37.63 18.33
CA PRO A 571 47.01 -38.95 18.62
C PRO A 571 47.66 -39.60 17.40
N GLN A 572 48.73 -40.37 17.62
CA GLN A 572 49.49 -41.04 16.54
C GLN A 572 48.62 -41.86 15.59
N GLN A 573 47.59 -42.54 16.13
CA GLN A 573 46.62 -43.30 15.32
C GLN A 573 45.89 -42.46 14.26
N LEU A 574 45.61 -41.17 14.54
CA LEU A 574 45.01 -40.24 13.58
C LEU A 574 46.05 -39.65 12.63
N LEU A 575 47.29 -39.46 13.08
CA LEU A 575 48.39 -39.00 12.22
C LEU A 575 48.77 -40.04 11.16
N ASP A 576 48.74 -41.32 11.52
CA ASP A 576 49.08 -42.41 10.60
C ASP A 576 48.05 -42.59 9.48
N THR A 577 46.81 -42.12 9.69
CA THR A 577 45.73 -42.18 8.69
C THR A 577 45.63 -40.92 7.84
N THR A 578 46.05 -39.76 8.36
CA THR A 578 46.03 -38.48 7.64
C THR A 578 47.20 -38.33 6.67
N LYS A 579 48.42 -38.75 7.03
CA LYS A 579 49.62 -38.64 6.17
C LYS A 579 49.48 -39.32 4.80
N PRO A 580 48.95 -40.56 4.68
CA PRO A 580 48.80 -41.20 3.37
C PRO A 580 47.82 -40.44 2.45
N PHE A 581 46.76 -39.86 3.03
CA PHE A 581 45.84 -39.02 2.26
C PHE A 581 46.51 -37.73 1.77
N GLU A 582 47.30 -37.06 2.62
CA GLU A 582 48.06 -35.87 2.20
C GLU A 582 49.01 -36.17 1.04
N GLN A 583 49.76 -37.27 1.13
CA GLN A 583 50.67 -37.69 0.07
C GLN A 583 49.91 -37.96 -1.24
N PHE A 584 48.79 -38.68 -1.17
CA PHE A 584 47.93 -38.92 -2.34
C PHE A 584 47.41 -37.62 -2.96
N TYR A 585 46.95 -36.69 -2.13
CA TYR A 585 46.40 -35.42 -2.60
C TYR A 585 47.47 -34.53 -3.24
N LEU A 586 48.62 -34.36 -2.57
CA LEU A 586 49.72 -33.52 -3.05
C LEU A 586 50.39 -34.10 -4.31
N ALA A 587 50.42 -35.42 -4.46
CA ALA A 587 50.91 -36.06 -5.68
C ALA A 587 50.03 -35.74 -6.91
N ARG A 588 48.71 -35.58 -6.72
CA ARG A 588 47.77 -35.22 -7.79
C ARG A 588 47.62 -33.71 -7.99
N HIS A 589 47.86 -32.92 -6.95
CA HIS A 589 47.67 -31.48 -6.96
C HIS A 589 48.95 -30.76 -6.55
N THR A 590 49.84 -30.57 -7.52
CA THR A 590 51.10 -29.83 -7.34
C THR A 590 50.83 -28.35 -7.05
N GLY A 591 51.68 -27.75 -6.20
CA GLY A 591 51.58 -26.33 -5.83
C GLY A 591 50.50 -25.98 -4.79
N ARG A 592 49.82 -26.98 -4.19
CA ARG A 592 48.86 -26.76 -3.10
C ARG A 592 49.46 -27.08 -1.74
N ARG A 593 48.92 -26.43 -0.69
CA ARG A 593 49.22 -26.74 0.71
C ARG A 593 47.92 -27.12 1.42
N LEU A 594 47.92 -28.23 2.14
CA LEU A 594 46.82 -28.64 3.00
C LEU A 594 47.04 -28.13 4.43
N ALA A 595 45.94 -27.77 5.09
CA ALA A 595 45.93 -27.42 6.52
C ALA A 595 44.72 -28.11 7.14
N TRP A 596 44.96 -29.02 8.09
CA TRP A 596 43.90 -29.73 8.79
C TRP A 596 43.18 -28.81 9.77
N GLN A 597 41.87 -28.97 9.87
CA GLN A 597 41.00 -28.21 10.77
C GLN A 597 40.25 -29.18 11.71
N PRO A 598 40.87 -29.58 12.84
CA PRO A 598 40.26 -30.56 13.75
C PRO A 598 38.95 -30.05 14.40
N SER A 599 38.78 -28.73 14.54
CA SER A 599 37.58 -28.12 15.12
C SER A 599 36.29 -28.39 14.35
N LEU A 600 36.39 -28.77 13.08
CA LEU A 600 35.26 -28.98 12.17
C LEU A 600 34.96 -30.46 11.92
N GLY A 601 35.83 -31.34 12.40
CA GLY A 601 35.70 -32.77 12.21
C GLY A 601 34.73 -33.43 13.18
N ASN A 602 34.25 -34.60 12.79
CA ASN A 602 33.53 -35.53 13.65
C ASN A 602 34.11 -36.93 13.49
N ALA A 603 33.82 -37.80 14.45
CA ALA A 603 34.25 -39.18 14.44
C ALA A 603 33.21 -40.07 15.11
N ASP A 604 33.09 -41.30 14.59
CA ASP A 604 32.33 -42.37 15.22
C ASP A 604 33.31 -43.26 16.00
N VAL A 605 33.14 -43.34 17.32
CA VAL A 605 33.97 -44.16 18.21
C VAL A 605 33.10 -45.21 18.89
N ARG A 606 33.52 -46.48 18.83
CA ARG A 606 32.88 -47.56 19.59
C ARG A 606 33.49 -47.62 20.98
N VAL A 607 32.68 -47.39 22.00
CA VAL A 607 33.11 -47.41 23.40
C VAL A 607 32.53 -48.63 24.10
N ALA A 608 33.39 -49.37 24.79
CA ALA A 608 33.02 -50.51 25.62
C ALA A 608 32.67 -50.02 27.04
N PHE A 609 31.43 -50.25 27.47
CA PHE A 609 31.03 -50.05 28.87
C PHE A 609 30.77 -51.40 29.54
N LYS A 610 30.72 -51.45 30.88
CA LYS A 610 30.51 -52.70 31.65
C LYS A 610 29.25 -53.46 31.23
N SER A 611 28.21 -52.75 30.79
CA SER A 611 26.94 -53.36 30.40
C SER A 611 26.82 -53.64 28.90
N LYS A 612 27.22 -52.71 28.03
CA LYS A 612 27.01 -52.76 26.57
C LYS A 612 28.06 -51.93 25.83
N TYR A 613 28.20 -52.22 24.53
CA TYR A 613 28.89 -51.36 23.58
C TYR A 613 27.94 -50.27 23.05
N HIS A 614 28.44 -49.05 22.98
CA HIS A 614 27.75 -47.93 22.32
C HIS A 614 28.66 -47.31 21.26
N ASP A 615 28.09 -46.96 20.11
CA ASP A 615 28.78 -46.19 19.08
C ASP A 615 28.47 -44.69 19.33
N LEU A 616 29.50 -43.90 19.64
CA LEU A 616 29.38 -42.47 19.91
C LEU A 616 29.80 -41.66 18.69
N ASN A 617 28.93 -40.79 18.18
CA ASN A 617 29.30 -39.75 17.22
C ASN A 617 29.69 -38.50 18.00
N VAL A 618 30.98 -38.15 17.98
CA VAL A 618 31.60 -37.05 18.74
C VAL A 618 32.35 -36.10 17.82
N ALA A 619 32.57 -34.86 18.27
CA ALA A 619 33.49 -33.95 17.59
C ALA A 619 34.95 -34.44 17.74
N THR A 620 35.84 -34.07 16.81
CA THR A 620 37.24 -34.52 16.86
C THR A 620 37.95 -34.14 18.16
N PHE A 621 37.71 -32.94 18.71
CA PHE A 621 38.26 -32.57 20.03
C PHE A 621 37.74 -33.47 21.16
N ALA A 622 36.46 -33.83 21.12
CA ALA A 622 35.89 -34.78 22.09
C ALA A 622 36.49 -36.19 21.92
N LEU A 623 36.79 -36.63 20.69
CA LEU A 623 37.52 -37.88 20.45
C LEU A 623 38.92 -37.85 21.06
N VAL A 624 39.68 -36.76 20.85
CA VAL A 624 41.03 -36.61 21.40
C VAL A 624 41.00 -36.68 22.93
N ILE A 625 40.02 -36.04 23.56
CA ILE A 625 39.81 -36.12 25.02
C ILE A 625 39.50 -37.56 25.45
N LEU A 626 38.59 -38.26 24.78
CA LEU A 626 38.20 -39.64 25.13
C LEU A 626 39.37 -40.63 24.99
N LEU A 627 40.25 -40.44 23.99
CA LEU A 627 41.42 -41.30 23.79
C LEU A 627 42.47 -41.17 24.90
N LEU A 628 42.46 -40.09 25.69
CA LEU A 628 43.33 -39.98 26.88
C LEU A 628 42.94 -40.99 27.97
N PHE A 629 41.66 -41.35 28.04
CA PHE A 629 41.13 -42.29 29.02
C PHE A 629 41.26 -43.76 28.60
N ASP A 630 41.69 -44.05 27.37
CA ASP A 630 41.85 -45.43 26.86
C ASP A 630 42.98 -46.20 27.56
N LYS A 631 44.00 -45.48 28.06
CA LYS A 631 45.18 -46.05 28.73
C LYS A 631 45.13 -45.98 30.26
N LEU A 632 44.04 -45.47 30.82
CA LEU A 632 43.86 -45.25 32.27
C LEU A 632 42.94 -46.33 32.84
N ASP A 633 43.14 -46.65 34.12
CA ASP A 633 42.26 -47.59 34.83
C ASP A 633 40.91 -46.94 35.18
N ASP A 634 39.88 -47.78 35.42
CA ASP A 634 38.46 -47.41 35.65
C ASP A 634 38.23 -46.31 36.72
N GLU A 635 39.18 -46.11 37.63
CA GLU A 635 39.08 -45.20 38.79
C GLU A 635 40.15 -44.08 38.78
N GLU A 636 40.93 -43.94 37.71
CA GLU A 636 41.87 -42.83 37.57
C GLU A 636 41.16 -41.56 37.07
N PHE A 637 41.59 -40.42 37.59
CA PHE A 637 41.04 -39.10 37.24
C PHE A 637 42.14 -38.27 36.58
N LEU A 638 41.76 -37.55 35.53
CA LEU A 638 42.58 -36.49 34.95
C LEU A 638 42.04 -35.14 35.37
N THR A 639 42.91 -34.26 35.84
CA THR A 639 42.58 -32.87 36.12
C THR A 639 42.37 -32.10 34.81
N TYR A 640 41.62 -31.00 34.87
CA TYR A 640 41.42 -30.13 33.71
C TYR A 640 42.76 -29.64 33.12
N GLU A 641 43.73 -29.30 33.97
CA GLU A 641 45.07 -28.86 33.53
C GLU A 641 45.85 -29.97 32.80
N GLU A 642 45.79 -31.22 33.29
CA GLU A 642 46.44 -32.36 32.62
C GLU A 642 45.83 -32.63 31.24
N ILE A 643 44.50 -32.57 31.14
CA ILE A 643 43.80 -32.71 29.84
C ILE A 643 44.19 -31.56 28.91
N GLN A 644 44.29 -30.33 29.42
CA GLN A 644 44.70 -29.18 28.64
C GLN A 644 46.14 -29.33 28.12
N GLN A 645 47.08 -29.73 28.97
CA GLN A 645 48.47 -29.92 28.58
C GLN A 645 48.61 -31.04 27.53
N ALA A 646 47.90 -32.16 27.73
CA ALA A 646 47.96 -33.31 26.82
C ALA A 646 47.35 -33.01 25.44
N THR A 647 46.23 -32.27 25.40
CA THR A 647 45.52 -31.96 24.15
C THR A 647 45.96 -30.66 23.48
N SER A 648 46.55 -29.73 24.25
CA SER A 648 46.89 -28.36 23.87
C SER A 648 45.70 -27.51 23.38
N LEU A 649 44.47 -27.86 23.81
CA LEU A 649 43.25 -27.13 23.44
C LEU A 649 43.12 -25.80 24.19
N GLU A 650 42.48 -24.83 23.54
CA GLU A 650 42.12 -23.56 24.17
C GLU A 650 41.06 -23.76 25.26
N HIS A 651 41.13 -22.97 26.33
CA HIS A 651 40.24 -23.11 27.50
C HIS A 651 38.75 -23.12 27.14
N ALA A 652 38.31 -22.22 26.27
CA ALA A 652 36.91 -22.09 25.87
C ALA A 652 36.40 -23.35 25.15
N ASP A 653 37.20 -23.88 24.22
CA ASP A 653 36.86 -25.10 23.49
C ASP A 653 36.90 -26.32 24.41
N LEU A 654 37.95 -26.46 25.23
CA LEU A 654 38.09 -27.57 26.17
C LEU A 654 36.91 -27.62 27.15
N GLN A 655 36.51 -26.48 27.71
CA GLN A 655 35.38 -26.37 28.63
C GLN A 655 34.07 -26.82 27.96
N ARG A 656 33.78 -26.34 26.73
CA ARG A 656 32.57 -26.71 25.97
C ARG A 656 32.52 -28.22 25.67
N HIS A 657 33.65 -28.82 25.31
CA HIS A 657 33.73 -30.25 24.99
C HIS A 657 33.61 -31.11 26.25
N LEU A 658 34.29 -30.76 27.35
CA LEU A 658 34.17 -31.46 28.64
C LEU A 658 32.75 -31.37 29.21
N GLN A 659 32.12 -30.21 29.11
CA GLN A 659 30.73 -30.04 29.53
C GLN A 659 29.78 -30.95 28.73
N SER A 660 30.03 -31.12 27.43
CA SER A 660 29.24 -32.02 26.57
C SER A 660 29.40 -33.50 26.92
N LEU A 661 30.59 -33.90 27.40
CA LEU A 661 30.93 -35.29 27.74
C LEU A 661 30.56 -35.68 29.19
N ALA A 662 30.60 -34.73 30.13
CA ALA A 662 30.44 -35.00 31.56
C ALA A 662 29.15 -34.46 32.19
N CYS A 663 28.68 -33.28 31.77
CA CYS A 663 27.59 -32.57 32.44
C CYS A 663 26.25 -32.67 31.71
N ALA A 664 26.28 -32.96 30.40
CA ALA A 664 25.11 -32.98 29.54
C ALA A 664 24.24 -34.25 29.67
N LYS A 665 23.37 -34.49 28.67
CA LYS A 665 22.40 -35.60 28.65
C LYS A 665 23.07 -36.98 28.73
N PHE A 666 24.23 -37.14 28.11
CA PHE A 666 24.97 -38.40 28.06
C PHE A 666 26.29 -38.24 28.80
N LYS A 667 26.32 -38.68 30.06
CA LYS A 667 27.48 -38.54 30.97
C LYS A 667 28.47 -39.68 30.74
N VAL A 668 29.23 -39.58 29.66
CA VAL A 668 30.29 -40.54 29.31
C VAL A 668 31.48 -40.39 30.26
N LEU A 669 31.73 -39.16 30.74
CA LEU A 669 32.69 -38.87 31.80
C LEU A 669 31.95 -38.50 33.11
N LYS A 670 32.58 -38.75 34.25
CA LYS A 670 32.16 -38.26 35.57
C LYS A 670 33.03 -37.08 35.96
N LYS A 671 32.41 -35.98 36.40
CA LYS A 671 33.10 -34.80 36.91
C LYS A 671 33.18 -34.84 38.44
N HIS A 672 34.32 -34.43 38.98
CA HIS A 672 34.62 -34.33 40.40
C HIS A 672 35.14 -32.92 40.72
N PRO A 673 34.43 -32.12 41.53
CA PRO A 673 33.10 -32.37 42.11
C PRO A 673 31.96 -32.29 41.06
N PRO A 674 30.83 -32.98 41.28
CA PRO A 674 29.71 -32.98 40.33
C PRO A 674 28.98 -31.62 40.31
N SER A 675 29.07 -30.89 39.19
CA SER A 675 28.31 -29.66 38.93
C SER A 675 27.90 -29.55 37.46
N ARG A 676 27.08 -28.54 37.12
CA ARG A 676 26.59 -28.31 35.75
C ARG A 676 27.62 -27.62 34.85
N ASP A 677 28.53 -26.86 35.45
CA ASP A 677 29.54 -26.07 34.76
C ASP A 677 30.94 -26.64 35.05
N VAL A 678 31.85 -26.48 34.10
CA VAL A 678 33.23 -26.95 34.19
C VAL A 678 34.14 -25.78 34.57
N GLN A 679 34.96 -25.97 35.60
CA GLN A 679 35.97 -25.05 36.10
C GLN A 679 37.37 -25.65 35.87
N THR A 680 38.40 -24.81 36.00
CA THR A 680 39.81 -25.18 35.84
C THR A 680 40.33 -26.16 36.90
N ASP A 681 39.63 -26.25 38.02
CA ASP A 681 40.03 -27.00 39.20
C ASP A 681 39.35 -28.39 39.25
N ASP A 682 38.54 -28.69 38.23
CA ASP A 682 37.78 -29.93 38.14
C ASP A 682 38.63 -31.11 37.67
N ALA A 683 38.25 -32.31 38.11
CA ALA A 683 38.80 -33.57 37.63
C ALA A 683 37.73 -34.44 36.95
N PHE A 684 38.15 -35.29 36.03
CA PHE A 684 37.28 -36.12 35.20
C PHE A 684 37.73 -37.58 35.23
N SER A 685 36.80 -38.53 35.36
CA SER A 685 37.04 -39.96 35.15
C SER A 685 36.09 -40.58 34.14
N PHE A 686 36.47 -41.74 33.61
CA PHE A 686 35.63 -42.50 32.70
C PHE A 686 34.41 -43.13 33.43
N ASN A 687 33.22 -43.05 32.82
CA ASN A 687 32.00 -43.63 33.40
C ASN A 687 31.74 -45.05 32.89
N SER A 688 32.44 -46.06 33.41
CA SER A 688 32.28 -47.46 32.98
C SER A 688 30.88 -48.03 33.26
N SER A 689 30.11 -47.39 34.15
CA SER A 689 28.72 -47.73 34.52
C SER A 689 27.64 -47.05 33.66
N PHE A 690 28.02 -46.31 32.63
CA PHE A 690 27.05 -45.62 31.76
C PHE A 690 26.13 -46.60 31.03
N THR A 691 24.82 -46.26 30.97
CA THR A 691 23.82 -47.02 30.23
C THR A 691 22.88 -46.08 29.47
N ALA A 692 22.54 -46.43 28.23
CA ALA A 692 21.58 -45.71 27.40
C ALA A 692 20.69 -46.69 26.61
N SER A 693 19.47 -46.27 26.26
CA SER A 693 18.56 -47.09 25.45
C SER A 693 18.98 -47.19 23.97
N LEU A 694 19.72 -46.20 23.47
CA LEU A 694 20.15 -46.12 22.07
C LEU A 694 21.54 -46.72 21.89
N GLN A 695 21.72 -47.57 20.87
CA GLN A 695 23.01 -48.15 20.53
C GLN A 695 23.98 -47.13 19.91
N LYS A 696 23.46 -46.25 19.03
CA LYS A 696 24.20 -45.11 18.47
C LYS A 696 23.80 -43.83 19.19
N ILE A 697 24.77 -43.10 19.73
CA ILE A 697 24.55 -41.88 20.51
C ILE A 697 25.32 -40.75 19.86
N LYS A 698 24.63 -39.66 19.52
CA LYS A 698 25.27 -38.45 19.01
C LYS A 698 25.49 -37.46 20.14
N ILE A 699 26.75 -37.24 20.51
CA ILE A 699 27.15 -36.23 21.49
C ILE A 699 27.57 -35.01 20.69
N SER A 700 26.59 -34.13 20.44
CA SER A 700 26.87 -32.84 19.83
C SER A 700 27.54 -31.92 20.84
N THR A 701 28.54 -31.17 20.39
CA THR A 701 29.14 -30.09 21.18
C THR A 701 28.06 -29.10 21.59
N ILE A 702 28.20 -28.55 22.80
CA ILE A 702 27.34 -27.46 23.26
C ILE A 702 27.77 -26.22 22.49
N SER A 703 27.24 -26.08 21.28
CA SER A 703 27.39 -24.89 20.46
C SER A 703 26.16 -24.02 20.64
N SER A 704 26.37 -22.77 21.06
CA SER A 704 25.35 -21.74 21.00
C SER A 704 24.92 -21.60 19.54
N LYS A 705 23.62 -21.83 19.27
CA LYS A 705 23.06 -21.64 17.92
C LYS A 705 23.01 -20.18 17.49
N VAL A 706 23.04 -19.29 18.48
CA VAL A 706 23.10 -17.84 18.36
C VAL A 706 24.49 -17.42 18.82
N GLU A 707 25.16 -16.57 18.05
CA GLU A 707 26.48 -16.06 18.39
C GLU A 707 26.44 -15.37 19.77
N THR A 708 27.45 -15.61 20.61
CA THR A 708 27.58 -14.85 21.86
C THR A 708 27.83 -13.37 21.54
N GLY A 709 27.62 -12.46 22.51
CA GLY A 709 27.84 -11.02 22.27
C GLY A 709 29.27 -10.69 21.78
N GLU A 710 30.26 -11.50 22.16
CA GLU A 710 31.63 -11.39 21.67
C GLU A 710 31.80 -11.91 20.24
N GLU A 711 31.20 -13.07 19.92
CA GLU A 711 31.18 -13.64 18.56
C GLU A 711 30.47 -12.68 17.57
N LEU A 712 29.38 -12.04 17.99
CA LEU A 712 28.68 -11.02 17.18
C LEU A 712 29.56 -9.81 16.88
N LYS A 713 30.31 -9.33 17.88
CA LYS A 713 31.22 -8.19 17.69
C LYS A 713 32.35 -8.54 16.73
N GLU A 714 32.93 -9.73 16.87
CA GLU A 714 33.97 -10.20 15.96
C GLU A 714 33.44 -10.36 14.53
N THR A 715 32.22 -10.89 14.37
CA THR A 715 31.55 -10.98 13.07
C THR A 715 31.35 -9.59 12.46
N GLN A 716 30.93 -8.60 13.25
CA GLN A 716 30.77 -7.23 12.79
C GLN A 716 32.10 -6.59 12.39
N ASP A 717 33.15 -6.74 13.20
CA ASP A 717 34.48 -6.20 12.90
C ASP A 717 35.03 -6.75 11.57
N ARG A 718 34.80 -8.04 11.30
CA ARG A 718 35.17 -8.67 10.02
C ARG A 718 34.38 -8.12 8.84
N ILE A 719 33.07 -7.88 9.02
CA ILE A 719 32.23 -7.26 7.99
C ILE A 719 32.74 -5.85 7.69
N ASP A 720 33.06 -5.07 8.72
CA ASP A 720 33.57 -3.71 8.56
C ASP A 720 34.94 -3.68 7.87
N GLU A 721 35.82 -4.63 8.17
CA GLU A 721 37.07 -4.83 7.41
C GLU A 721 36.80 -5.17 5.93
N GLU A 722 35.89 -6.09 5.63
CA GLU A 722 35.53 -6.42 4.25
C GLU A 722 34.95 -5.19 3.51
N ARG A 723 34.11 -4.39 4.17
CA ARG A 723 33.56 -3.13 3.63
C ARG A 723 34.63 -2.12 3.29
N LYS A 724 35.69 -2.01 4.09
CA LYS A 724 36.84 -1.11 3.80
C LYS A 724 37.48 -1.49 2.46
N HIS A 725 37.81 -2.76 2.28
CA HIS A 725 38.44 -3.26 1.06
C HIS A 725 37.50 -3.12 -0.15
N GLN A 726 36.22 -3.42 0.00
CA GLN A 726 35.23 -3.24 -1.08
C GLN A 726 35.07 -1.77 -1.48
N THR A 727 35.08 -0.85 -0.51
CA THR A 727 35.00 0.59 -0.76
C THR A 727 36.23 1.09 -1.50
N GLU A 728 37.43 0.72 -1.06
CA GLU A 728 38.68 1.07 -1.74
C GLU A 728 38.73 0.54 -3.17
N ALA A 729 38.38 -0.74 -3.38
CA ALA A 729 38.33 -1.34 -4.71
C ALA A 729 37.29 -0.64 -5.62
N CYS A 730 36.15 -0.24 -5.08
CA CYS A 730 35.13 0.52 -5.82
C CYS A 730 35.66 1.89 -6.25
N ILE A 731 36.27 2.65 -5.33
CA ILE A 731 36.88 3.95 -5.62
C ILE A 731 37.94 3.83 -6.72
N VAL A 732 38.87 2.88 -6.57
CA VAL A 732 39.95 2.66 -7.55
C VAL A 732 39.38 2.29 -8.92
N ARG A 733 38.36 1.45 -8.98
CA ARG A 733 37.70 1.07 -10.25
C ARG A 733 37.08 2.27 -10.96
N ILE A 734 36.37 3.12 -10.22
CA ILE A 734 35.74 4.34 -10.76
C ILE A 734 36.81 5.31 -11.27
N MET A 735 37.81 5.61 -10.43
CA MET A 735 38.87 6.56 -10.76
C MET A 735 39.77 6.06 -11.89
N LYS A 736 39.99 4.76 -12.01
CA LYS A 736 40.72 4.17 -13.14
C LYS A 736 40.03 4.39 -14.48
N ASP A 737 38.69 4.31 -14.52
CA ASP A 737 37.89 4.50 -15.72
C ASP A 737 37.75 6.00 -16.08
N ARG A 738 37.43 6.82 -15.08
CA ARG A 738 37.10 8.25 -15.27
C ARG A 738 38.32 9.17 -15.29
N LYS A 739 39.44 8.75 -14.70
CA LYS A 739 40.72 9.46 -14.53
C LYS A 739 40.68 10.75 -13.70
N HIS A 740 39.61 11.52 -13.78
CA HIS A 740 39.39 12.75 -13.02
C HIS A 740 37.94 12.81 -12.52
N MET A 741 37.72 13.21 -11.26
CA MET A 741 36.37 13.34 -10.70
C MET A 741 36.30 14.31 -9.52
N SER A 742 35.16 15.00 -9.38
CA SER A 742 34.88 15.82 -8.20
C SER A 742 34.59 14.95 -6.96
N HIS A 743 34.83 15.49 -5.77
CA HIS A 743 34.59 14.75 -4.52
C HIS A 743 33.13 14.33 -4.36
N ASN A 744 32.18 15.23 -4.63
CA ASN A 744 30.75 14.94 -4.48
C ASN A 744 30.29 13.88 -5.48
N ASP A 745 30.76 13.96 -6.73
CA ASP A 745 30.41 12.98 -7.75
C ASP A 745 30.99 11.60 -7.43
N LEU A 746 32.24 11.55 -6.95
CA LEU A 746 32.89 10.30 -6.54
C LEU A 746 32.15 9.65 -5.36
N VAL A 747 31.83 10.44 -4.33
CA VAL A 747 31.08 9.92 -3.17
C VAL A 747 29.69 9.43 -3.58
N ASN A 748 28.98 10.16 -4.45
CA ASN A 748 27.67 9.76 -4.95
C ASN A 748 27.73 8.49 -5.81
N GLU A 749 28.72 8.39 -6.70
CA GLU A 749 28.89 7.22 -7.58
C GLU A 749 29.32 5.97 -6.79
N VAL A 750 30.23 6.11 -5.81
CA VAL A 750 30.59 5.04 -4.88
C VAL A 750 29.38 4.60 -4.06
N THR A 751 28.62 5.54 -3.51
CA THR A 751 27.40 5.25 -2.74
C THR A 751 26.40 4.46 -3.57
N ARG A 752 26.12 4.92 -4.80
CA ARG A 752 25.18 4.26 -5.72
C ARG A 752 25.62 2.83 -6.07
N LEU A 753 26.91 2.61 -6.32
CA LEU A 753 27.42 1.28 -6.70
C LEU A 753 27.47 0.29 -5.53
N LEU A 754 27.70 0.77 -4.31
CA LEU A 754 27.75 -0.07 -3.11
C LEU A 754 26.37 -0.27 -2.47
N ALA A 755 25.39 0.59 -2.75
CA ALA A 755 24.02 0.53 -2.20
C ALA A 755 23.30 -0.82 -2.45
N ASN A 756 23.71 -1.60 -3.46
CA ASN A 756 23.16 -2.94 -3.68
C ASN A 756 23.64 -3.97 -2.64
N ARG A 757 24.72 -3.69 -1.89
CA ARG A 757 25.29 -4.59 -0.88
C ARG A 757 25.11 -4.09 0.55
N PHE A 758 25.37 -2.81 0.80
CA PHE A 758 25.23 -2.15 2.10
C PHE A 758 25.08 -0.64 1.91
N GLN A 759 24.70 0.10 2.96
CA GLN A 759 24.64 1.56 2.93
C GLN A 759 25.99 2.16 3.36
N PRO A 760 26.83 2.64 2.42
CA PRO A 760 28.14 3.18 2.78
C PRO A 760 28.01 4.55 3.43
N ASN A 761 28.66 4.72 4.58
CA ASN A 761 28.74 6.02 5.24
C ASN A 761 29.68 6.96 4.45
N PRO A 762 29.23 8.16 4.02
CA PRO A 762 30.07 9.12 3.30
C PRO A 762 31.37 9.50 4.02
N LEU A 763 31.38 9.50 5.36
CA LEU A 763 32.58 9.75 6.17
C LEU A 763 33.62 8.63 6.00
N ILE A 764 33.18 7.38 5.90
CA ILE A 764 34.05 6.24 5.67
C ILE A 764 34.65 6.32 4.26
N ILE A 765 33.83 6.62 3.24
CA ILE A 765 34.30 6.82 1.86
C ILE A 765 35.40 7.88 1.83
N LYS A 766 35.17 9.03 2.47
CA LYS A 766 36.20 10.09 2.59
C LYS A 766 37.49 9.58 3.23
N LYS A 767 37.39 8.88 4.37
CA LYS A 767 38.56 8.30 5.06
C LYS A 767 39.30 7.29 4.16
N ARG A 768 38.60 6.56 3.29
CA ARG A 768 39.21 5.63 2.33
C ARG A 768 39.89 6.36 1.17
N ILE A 769 39.32 7.47 0.69
CA ILE A 769 39.97 8.33 -0.31
C ILE A 769 41.30 8.86 0.22
N GLU A 770 41.36 9.35 1.47
CA GLU A 770 42.64 9.79 2.07
C GLU A 770 43.66 8.65 2.09
N GLY A 771 43.27 7.45 2.52
CA GLY A 771 44.17 6.28 2.54
C GLY A 771 44.64 5.86 1.14
N LEU A 772 43.85 6.09 0.09
CA LEU A 772 44.25 5.86 -1.29
C LEU A 772 45.20 6.95 -1.82
N ILE A 773 45.08 8.19 -1.33
CA ILE A 773 46.03 9.27 -1.63
C ILE A 773 47.38 9.00 -0.96
N GLU A 774 47.38 8.59 0.31
CA GLU A 774 48.60 8.20 1.04
C GLU A 774 49.32 7.02 0.37
N ARG A 775 48.58 6.15 -0.32
CA ARG A 775 49.10 5.01 -1.08
C ARG A 775 49.37 5.32 -2.56
N GLU A 776 49.33 6.59 -2.95
CA GLU A 776 49.64 7.08 -4.30
C GLU A 776 48.74 6.50 -5.42
N TYR A 777 47.52 6.06 -5.10
CA TYR A 777 46.53 5.69 -6.12
C TYR A 777 45.80 6.91 -6.70
N LEU A 778 45.68 7.97 -5.89
CA LEU A 778 44.96 9.19 -6.22
C LEU A 778 45.78 10.41 -5.80
N GLU A 779 45.63 11.52 -6.53
CA GLU A 779 46.12 12.83 -6.11
C GLU A 779 44.98 13.85 -6.01
N ARG A 780 45.16 14.88 -5.18
CA ARG A 780 44.25 16.03 -5.17
C ARG A 780 44.67 17.01 -6.25
N CYS A 781 43.69 17.50 -7.00
CA CYS A 781 43.89 18.63 -7.90
C CYS A 781 44.14 19.93 -7.10
N GLU A 782 44.65 20.96 -7.78
CA GLU A 782 44.93 22.28 -7.19
C GLU A 782 43.68 22.92 -6.55
N ASP A 783 42.49 22.62 -7.08
CA ASP A 783 41.21 23.09 -6.58
C ASP A 783 40.79 22.48 -5.23
N ARG A 784 41.50 21.43 -4.77
CA ARG A 784 41.19 20.57 -3.61
C ARG A 784 39.79 19.95 -3.59
N LYS A 785 39.03 20.07 -4.68
CA LYS A 785 37.65 19.61 -4.84
C LYS A 785 37.54 18.43 -5.79
N SER A 786 38.59 18.15 -6.54
CA SER A 786 38.68 17.03 -7.45
C SER A 786 39.93 16.18 -7.23
N TYR A 787 39.86 14.96 -7.74
CA TYR A 787 40.91 13.95 -7.63
C TYR A 787 41.33 13.50 -9.02
N ASN A 788 42.63 13.23 -9.22
CA ASN A 788 43.14 12.51 -10.38
C ASN A 788 43.59 11.11 -9.99
N TYR A 789 43.51 10.18 -10.94
CA TYR A 789 44.04 8.82 -10.81
C TYR A 789 45.50 8.75 -11.26
N LEU A 790 46.36 8.17 -10.42
CA LEU A 790 47.82 8.17 -10.63
C LEU A 790 48.38 6.87 -11.25
N ALA A 791 47.62 5.79 -11.26
CA ALA A 791 48.10 4.46 -11.63
C ALA A 791 47.73 3.98 -13.05
#